data_AF-A0A231PDW1-F1
#
_entry.id   AF-A0A231PDW1-F1
#
_cell.length_a   1.000
_cell.length_b   1.000
_cell.length_c   1.000
_cell.angle_alpha   90.00
_cell.angle_beta   90.00
_cell.angle_gamma   90.00
#
_symmetry.space_group_name_H-M   'P 1'
#
loop_
_entity.id
_entity.type
_entity.pdbx_description
1 polymer ?
#
loop_
_entity_poly.entity_id
_entity_poly.type
_entity_poly.pdbx_seq_one_letter_code
_entity_poly.pdbx_strand_id
1 'polypeptide(L)'
;MTLRWWCGVLRVRGKTDLFLVLLFAAAFAALPAFALLPSLWGFAAASAVSYAADEVLHTRAPAFVRRLAALQLTRTMRFAVRTVMLLALADRMDAPGAVLVTALAVFSVHFALVVLYTAVHHAIRRRRILPVVVRNLDMSAAGIPQAPPALLYRRFLRKLLHLDLPAHAGVLTALAVGAWQPAGAGFALTAGLTAAAVLALLGQLRRARRMPTDDQVIAEVNRQLAAYRPEVALYFSFASVSRDFMYQVNMWIETLERLDRRPLIILRERASFRYLSRTSIPVLCVPKADDVAQLELPELRVVLYPGNAGKNVHMLRVAEAKHVFIGHGDSDKLASSNRVSKVYDEIWVAGRAGRDRYQRVRHAISDSAIVEVGRPQLSSIRLHADHVPGPLPTVLYAPTWEGWSDDDCHTSLIPMGVTLVEKLLAENVRVLYKPHPLTGKRSRAAAEADRAIRELLRADNERRDGERGDRERVEAAVAAARSRLAEIQARLGELSGRLGGDDAQQTREARLPDRSGEAEWHELRAEWHRIFWESRGAVRHQVIVRQLPTLYECFDRADLLISDVSSVVADFVASLKPYVLTNADDLPDEAFRAAYTTAGGAYLLDRECVRLPEILRAVRAPLHDPMAPERRVLKEYVLGPDHPTSTERFNAAVNALAERAAAEREQQEQEGEREAVVQLSG
;
A
#
# COMPACT_ATOMS: atom_id res chain seq x y z
N MET A 1 36.04 9.01 11.63
CA MET A 1 34.66 8.46 11.53
C MET A 1 33.72 9.53 10.96
N THR A 2 33.03 9.26 9.84
CA THR A 2 32.19 10.28 9.19
C THR A 2 30.82 10.41 9.86
N LEU A 3 30.25 11.61 9.87
CA LEU A 3 28.88 11.91 10.35
C LEU A 3 27.83 10.94 9.76
N ARG A 4 28.03 10.52 8.51
CA ARG A 4 27.15 9.58 7.80
C ARG A 4 27.17 8.18 8.44
N TRP A 5 28.31 7.74 8.96
CA TRP A 5 28.43 6.46 9.66
C TRP A 5 27.60 6.45 10.94
N TRP A 6 27.75 7.45 11.80
CA TRP A 6 26.95 7.59 13.02
C TRP A 6 25.45 7.71 12.74
N CYS A 7 25.05 8.47 11.71
CA CYS A 7 23.65 8.56 11.31
C CYS A 7 23.08 7.19 10.86
N GLY A 8 23.87 6.39 10.14
CA GLY A 8 23.50 5.04 9.71
C GLY A 8 23.38 4.06 10.89
N VAL A 9 24.39 4.06 11.77
CA VAL A 9 24.41 3.22 12.97
C VAL A 9 23.24 3.56 13.89
N LEU A 10 22.89 4.83 14.08
CA LEU A 10 21.79 5.21 14.98
C LEU A 10 20.41 5.28 14.29
N ARG A 11 20.34 5.11 12.96
CA ARG A 11 19.13 5.30 12.11
C ARG A 11 18.45 6.65 12.32
N VAL A 12 19.24 7.71 12.32
CA VAL A 12 18.79 9.10 12.42
C VAL A 12 18.96 9.83 11.09
N ARG A 13 18.10 10.82 10.79
CA ARG A 13 17.99 11.44 9.46
C ARG A 13 18.70 12.79 9.37
N GLY A 14 19.87 12.91 10.00
CA GLY A 14 20.76 14.07 9.85
C GLY A 14 21.34 14.59 11.16
N LYS A 15 21.97 15.77 11.08
CA LYS A 15 22.71 16.40 12.19
C LYS A 15 21.81 16.71 13.39
N THR A 16 20.61 17.23 13.15
CA THR A 16 19.67 17.61 14.22
C THR A 16 19.21 16.40 15.04
N ASP A 17 18.85 15.30 14.38
CA ASP A 17 18.44 14.08 15.06
C ASP A 17 19.61 13.45 15.83
N LEU A 18 20.82 13.50 15.26
CA LEU A 18 22.03 13.04 15.95
C LEU A 18 22.33 13.87 17.20
N PHE A 19 22.21 15.20 17.12
CA PHE A 19 22.35 16.09 18.26
C PHE A 19 21.32 15.76 19.35
N LEU A 20 20.06 15.51 18.99
CA LEU A 20 19.03 15.10 19.94
C LEU A 20 19.34 13.76 20.62
N VAL A 21 19.93 12.80 19.89
CA VAL A 21 20.38 11.52 20.47
C VAL A 21 21.50 11.74 21.48
N LEU A 22 22.51 12.57 21.14
CA LEU A 22 23.62 12.89 22.03
C LEU A 22 23.15 13.65 23.27
N LEU A 23 22.25 14.63 23.08
CA LEU A 23 21.64 15.40 24.17
C LEU A 23 20.84 14.48 25.11
N PHE A 24 20.03 13.58 24.55
CA PHE A 24 19.32 12.57 25.34
C PHE A 24 20.28 11.67 26.11
N ALA A 25 21.31 11.14 25.45
CA ALA A 25 22.29 10.25 26.07
C ALA A 25 23.07 10.94 27.21
N ALA A 26 23.55 12.16 26.97
CA ALA A 26 24.27 12.96 27.97
C ALA A 26 23.37 13.28 29.18
N ALA A 27 22.16 13.78 28.94
CA ALA A 27 21.22 14.11 30.02
C ALA A 27 20.81 12.85 30.82
N PHE A 28 20.55 11.73 30.13
CA PHE A 28 20.17 10.48 30.78
C PHE A 28 21.33 9.88 31.60
N ALA A 29 22.56 9.98 31.11
CA ALA A 29 23.76 9.56 31.84
C ALA A 29 24.13 10.50 33.00
N ALA A 30 23.74 11.77 32.93
CA ALA A 30 23.98 12.75 34.00
C ALA A 30 23.07 12.54 35.23
N LEU A 31 21.91 11.90 35.07
CA LEU A 31 20.98 11.60 36.17
C LEU A 31 21.64 10.88 37.36
N PRO A 32 22.31 9.72 37.19
CA PRO A 32 23.01 9.07 38.29
C PRO A 32 24.13 9.94 38.87
N ALA A 33 24.88 10.68 38.04
CA ALA A 33 25.95 11.53 38.53
C ALA A 33 25.43 12.64 39.47
N PHE A 34 24.36 13.34 39.07
CA PHE A 34 23.76 14.39 39.90
C PHE A 34 22.99 13.85 41.10
N ALA A 35 22.42 12.64 41.02
CA ALA A 35 21.83 11.98 42.18
C ALA A 35 22.89 11.61 43.23
N LEU A 36 24.06 11.12 42.81
CA LEU A 36 25.14 10.71 43.70
C LEU A 36 25.97 11.89 44.27
N LEU A 37 26.11 12.98 43.50
CA LEU A 37 26.74 14.25 43.89
C LEU A 37 25.74 15.28 44.45
N PRO A 38 24.67 14.83 45.12
CA PRO A 38 23.35 15.45 45.30
C PRO A 38 23.17 16.88 44.75
N SER A 39 23.21 17.04 43.44
CA SER A 39 23.01 18.34 42.77
C SER A 39 21.56 18.46 42.32
N LEU A 40 20.74 19.16 43.11
CA LEU A 40 19.31 19.33 42.82
C LEU A 40 19.05 19.97 41.45
N TRP A 41 19.69 21.10 41.16
CA TRP A 41 19.47 21.85 39.92
C TRP A 41 20.08 21.14 38.71
N GLY A 42 21.24 20.49 38.88
CA GLY A 42 21.82 19.64 37.84
C GLY A 42 20.89 18.48 37.49
N PHE A 43 20.35 17.80 38.51
CA PHE A 43 19.40 16.71 38.32
C PHE A 43 18.10 17.19 37.67
N ALA A 44 17.53 18.30 38.13
CA ALA A 44 16.29 18.86 37.57
C ALA A 44 16.45 19.21 36.08
N ALA A 45 17.56 19.85 35.71
CA ALA A 45 17.89 20.15 34.32
C ALA A 45 18.09 18.88 33.48
N ALA A 46 18.89 17.93 33.97
CA ALA A 46 19.12 16.65 33.30
C ALA A 46 17.82 15.84 33.11
N SER A 47 16.95 15.82 34.13
CA SER A 47 15.66 15.15 34.07
C SER A 47 14.75 15.79 33.03
N ALA A 48 14.57 17.11 33.06
CA ALA A 48 13.76 17.85 32.09
C ALA A 48 14.24 17.64 30.65
N VAL A 49 15.56 17.76 30.41
CA VAL A 49 16.16 17.51 29.09
C VAL A 49 15.96 16.05 28.68
N SER A 50 16.14 15.08 29.58
CA SER A 50 15.97 13.67 29.24
C SER A 50 14.52 13.33 28.88
N TYR A 51 13.52 13.96 29.51
CA TYR A 51 12.11 13.80 29.16
C TYR A 51 11.81 14.42 27.80
N ALA A 52 12.18 15.69 27.61
CA ALA A 52 11.91 16.43 26.38
C ALA A 52 12.61 15.78 25.17
N ALA A 53 13.88 15.39 25.30
CA ALA A 53 14.62 14.76 24.22
C ALA A 53 14.06 13.37 23.87
N ASP A 54 13.72 12.53 24.85
CA ASP A 54 13.07 11.24 24.61
C ASP A 54 11.75 11.43 23.85
N GLU A 55 10.93 12.40 24.27
CA GLU A 55 9.63 12.71 23.66
C GLU A 55 9.74 13.19 22.20
N VAL A 56 10.69 14.08 21.92
CA VAL A 56 10.98 14.54 20.55
C VAL A 56 11.52 13.39 19.70
N LEU A 57 12.42 12.56 20.22
CA LEU A 57 12.99 11.40 19.52
C LEU A 57 11.92 10.36 19.14
N HIS A 58 10.86 10.17 19.94
CA HIS A 58 9.73 9.31 19.55
C HIS A 58 9.03 9.77 18.28
N THR A 59 9.01 11.08 18.02
CA THR A 59 8.34 11.65 16.85
C THR A 59 9.28 11.75 15.65
N ARG A 60 10.54 12.18 15.85
CA ARG A 60 11.51 12.41 14.77
C ARG A 60 12.30 11.16 14.39
N ALA A 61 12.68 10.33 15.36
CA ALA A 61 13.57 9.18 15.18
C ALA A 61 12.99 7.87 15.74
N PRO A 62 11.80 7.41 15.29
CA PRO A 62 11.17 6.20 15.85
C PRO A 62 11.99 4.91 15.60
N ALA A 63 12.86 4.89 14.59
CA ALA A 63 13.75 3.77 14.33
C ALA A 63 14.85 3.65 15.40
N PHE A 64 15.39 4.78 15.87
CA PHE A 64 16.35 4.84 16.97
C PHE A 64 15.70 4.35 18.27
N VAL A 65 14.50 4.84 18.58
CA VAL A 65 13.75 4.39 19.77
C VAL A 65 13.53 2.88 19.78
N ARG A 66 13.21 2.27 18.63
CA ARG A 66 13.08 0.81 18.54
C ARG A 66 14.40 0.09 18.82
N ARG A 67 15.55 0.65 18.41
CA ARG A 67 16.87 0.10 18.77
C ARG A 67 17.12 0.18 20.27
N LEU A 68 16.77 1.29 20.94
CA LEU A 68 16.89 1.37 22.41
C LEU A 68 16.13 0.24 23.10
N ALA A 69 14.91 -0.05 22.65
CA ALA A 69 14.13 -1.17 23.18
C ALA A 69 14.79 -2.53 22.91
N ALA A 70 15.42 -2.72 21.74
CA ALA A 70 16.18 -3.94 21.43
C ALA A 70 17.44 -4.09 22.31
N LEU A 71 18.01 -2.98 22.78
CA LEU A 71 19.13 -2.93 23.72
C LEU A 71 18.66 -2.95 25.19
N GLN A 72 17.45 -3.43 25.47
CA GLN A 72 16.83 -3.49 26.80
C GLN A 72 16.56 -2.15 27.48
N LEU A 73 16.95 -1.01 26.87
CA LEU A 73 16.56 0.33 27.30
C LEU A 73 15.16 0.67 26.79
N THR A 74 14.19 -0.16 27.16
CA THR A 74 12.77 -0.01 26.82
C THR A 74 12.23 1.31 27.37
N ARG A 75 11.06 1.76 26.86
CA ARG A 75 10.44 3.00 27.38
C ARG A 75 10.20 2.88 28.89
N THR A 76 9.63 1.76 29.32
CA THR A 76 9.36 1.46 30.72
C THR A 76 10.64 1.52 31.57
N MET A 77 11.75 0.95 31.09
CA MET A 77 13.04 1.00 31.78
C MET A 77 13.57 2.42 31.96
N ARG A 78 13.43 3.28 30.94
CA ARG A 78 13.89 4.67 31.04
C ARG A 78 13.16 5.47 32.11
N PHE A 79 11.84 5.29 32.23
CA PHE A 79 11.04 5.92 33.27
C PHE A 79 11.40 5.37 34.66
N ALA A 80 11.60 4.05 34.77
CA ALA A 80 12.05 3.43 36.01
C ALA A 80 13.41 3.98 36.47
N VAL A 81 14.40 4.10 35.57
CA VAL A 81 15.72 4.68 35.90
C VAL A 81 15.57 6.12 36.40
N ARG A 82 14.79 6.98 35.73
CA ARG A 82 14.55 8.37 36.20
C ARG A 82 13.95 8.39 37.61
N THR A 83 12.98 7.52 37.86
CA THR A 83 12.32 7.40 39.16
C THR A 83 13.29 6.93 40.25
N VAL A 84 14.08 5.89 39.99
CA VAL A 84 15.06 5.37 40.95
C VAL A 84 16.14 6.41 41.23
N MET A 85 16.62 7.14 40.22
CA MET A 85 17.61 8.19 40.42
C MET A 85 17.04 9.40 41.17
N LEU A 86 15.75 9.70 41.04
CA LEU A 86 15.09 10.72 41.86
C LEU A 86 15.02 10.30 43.34
N LEU A 87 14.67 9.04 43.61
CA LEU A 87 14.65 8.51 44.98
C LEU A 87 16.06 8.52 45.59
N ALA A 88 17.08 8.16 44.81
CA ALA A 88 18.47 8.24 45.23
C ALA A 88 18.90 9.68 45.54
N LEU A 89 18.52 10.66 44.71
CA LEU A 89 18.76 12.08 45.00
C LEU A 89 18.09 12.51 46.30
N ALA A 90 16.81 12.16 46.48
CA ALA A 90 16.05 12.54 47.68
C ALA A 90 16.68 11.96 48.95
N ASP A 91 17.10 10.69 48.92
CA ASP A 91 17.83 10.05 50.02
C ASP A 91 19.17 10.74 50.30
N ARG A 92 19.95 11.06 49.26
CA ARG A 92 21.23 11.77 49.37
C ARG A 92 21.10 13.22 49.84
N MET A 93 19.90 13.79 49.79
CA MET A 93 19.55 15.11 50.29
C MET A 93 18.77 15.05 51.62
N ASP A 94 18.90 13.95 52.36
CA ASP A 94 18.33 13.75 53.69
C ASP A 94 16.79 13.86 53.76
N ALA A 95 16.10 13.42 52.70
CA ALA A 95 14.64 13.33 52.73
C ALA A 95 14.17 12.36 53.84
N PRO A 96 13.09 12.69 54.58
CA PRO A 96 12.57 11.82 55.62
C PRO A 96 12.23 10.43 55.07
N GLY A 97 12.56 9.39 55.82
CA GLY A 97 12.27 8.00 55.42
C GLY A 97 10.80 7.77 55.09
N ALA A 98 9.87 8.44 55.78
CA ALA A 98 8.44 8.38 55.47
C ALA A 98 8.11 8.89 54.06
N VAL A 99 8.80 9.93 53.57
CA VAL A 99 8.63 10.46 52.22
C VAL A 99 9.17 9.47 51.18
N LEU A 100 10.34 8.89 51.42
CA LEU A 100 10.94 7.89 50.52
C LEU A 100 10.06 6.62 50.40
N VAL A 101 9.56 6.12 51.53
CA VAL A 101 8.63 4.97 51.56
C VAL A 101 7.33 5.32 50.83
N THR A 102 6.77 6.50 51.06
CA THR A 102 5.56 6.96 50.37
C THR A 102 5.80 7.09 48.87
N ALA A 103 6.92 7.68 48.46
CA ALA A 103 7.29 7.82 47.06
C ALA A 103 7.43 6.45 46.39
N LEU A 104 8.15 5.51 47.01
CA LEU A 104 8.30 4.14 46.52
C LEU A 104 6.94 3.45 46.37
N ALA A 105 6.05 3.58 47.36
CA ALA A 105 4.71 3.02 47.31
C ALA A 105 3.89 3.64 46.16
N VAL A 106 3.92 4.95 45.99
CA VAL A 106 3.19 5.68 44.93
C VAL A 106 3.69 5.31 43.55
N PHE A 107 5.01 5.28 43.32
CA PHE A 107 5.57 4.86 42.04
C PHE A 107 5.29 3.39 41.74
N SER A 108 5.32 2.52 42.76
CA SER A 108 4.94 1.11 42.62
C SER A 108 3.47 0.96 42.22
N VAL A 109 2.56 1.70 42.87
CA VAL A 109 1.13 1.73 42.54
C VAL A 109 0.91 2.28 41.13
N HIS A 110 1.56 3.40 40.78
CA HIS A 110 1.51 3.96 39.44
C HIS A 110 1.91 2.91 38.39
N PHE A 111 3.04 2.24 38.58
CA PHE A 111 3.53 1.23 37.66
C PHE A 111 2.57 0.03 37.55
N ALA A 112 2.04 -0.47 38.68
CA ALA A 112 1.04 -1.54 38.70
C ALA A 112 -0.23 -1.14 37.93
N LEU A 113 -0.68 0.10 38.07
CA LEU A 113 -1.82 0.63 37.30
C LEU A 113 -1.50 0.77 35.80
N VAL A 114 -0.28 1.13 35.41
CA VAL A 114 0.17 1.13 34.01
C VAL A 114 0.15 -0.29 33.42
N VAL A 115 0.60 -1.28 34.18
CA VAL A 115 0.54 -2.70 33.79
C VAL A 115 -0.91 -3.16 33.63
N LEU A 116 -1.77 -2.86 34.61
CA LEU A 116 -3.20 -3.16 34.55
C LEU A 116 -3.87 -2.49 33.34
N TYR A 117 -3.58 -1.21 33.09
CA TYR A 117 -4.08 -0.50 31.92
C TYR A 117 -3.68 -1.20 30.64
N THR A 118 -2.40 -1.61 30.53
CA THR A 118 -1.86 -2.31 29.37
C THR A 118 -2.58 -3.64 29.14
N ALA A 119 -2.82 -4.41 30.21
CA ALA A 119 -3.56 -5.66 30.16
C ALA A 119 -5.02 -5.45 29.70
N VAL A 120 -5.73 -4.48 30.28
CA VAL A 120 -7.11 -4.15 29.90
C VAL A 120 -7.18 -3.65 28.46
N HIS A 121 -6.25 -2.79 28.03
CA HIS A 121 -6.18 -2.29 26.66
C HIS A 121 -5.97 -3.44 25.66
N HIS A 122 -5.11 -4.40 25.99
CA HIS A 122 -4.90 -5.62 25.18
C HIS A 122 -6.15 -6.51 25.13
N ALA A 123 -6.82 -6.72 26.27
CA ALA A 123 -8.05 -7.49 26.34
C ALA A 123 -9.16 -6.90 25.45
N ILE A 124 -9.33 -5.58 25.49
CA ILE A 124 -10.30 -4.89 24.62
C ILE A 124 -9.88 -5.01 23.15
N ARG A 125 -8.60 -4.79 22.82
CA ARG A 125 -8.12 -4.94 21.44
C ARG A 125 -8.41 -6.32 20.88
N ARG A 126 -8.17 -7.38 21.64
CA ARG A 126 -8.47 -8.75 21.23
C ARG A 126 -9.96 -8.97 20.97
N ARG A 127 -10.82 -8.48 21.85
CA ARG A 127 -12.29 -8.60 21.70
C ARG A 127 -12.85 -7.79 20.51
N ARG A 128 -12.12 -6.79 20.03
CA ARG A 128 -12.51 -5.98 18.87
C ARG A 128 -11.96 -6.49 17.54
N ILE A 129 -11.34 -7.68 17.52
CA ILE A 129 -10.97 -8.37 16.28
C ILE A 129 -12.18 -9.23 15.88
N LEU A 130 -12.95 -8.75 14.89
CA LEU A 130 -14.07 -9.48 14.29
C LEU A 130 -13.60 -10.62 13.38
N PRO A 131 -14.41 -11.61 12.97
CA PRO A 131 -14.01 -12.60 11.97
C PRO A 131 -13.86 -11.97 10.57
N VAL A 132 -14.74 -11.03 10.24
CA VAL A 132 -14.81 -10.36 8.93
C VAL A 132 -14.70 -8.84 9.10
N VAL A 133 -14.04 -8.17 8.15
CA VAL A 133 -14.10 -6.71 7.98
C VAL A 133 -14.93 -6.41 6.74
N VAL A 134 -15.94 -5.57 6.87
CA VAL A 134 -16.93 -5.33 5.82
C VAL A 134 -16.84 -3.89 5.30
N ARG A 135 -17.09 -3.72 4.01
CA ARG A 135 -17.32 -2.43 3.35
C ARG A 135 -18.52 -2.57 2.40
N ASN A 136 -19.28 -1.49 2.22
CA ASN A 136 -20.36 -1.40 1.24
C ASN A 136 -21.52 -2.42 1.46
N LEU A 137 -21.70 -2.89 2.70
CA LEU A 137 -22.88 -3.62 3.18
C LEU A 137 -23.34 -2.96 4.48
N ASP A 138 -24.63 -2.98 4.77
CA ASP A 138 -25.15 -2.39 6.01
C ASP A 138 -24.97 -3.33 7.20
N MET A 139 -24.00 -3.00 8.07
CA MET A 139 -23.73 -3.75 9.30
C MET A 139 -24.31 -3.08 10.55
N SER A 140 -25.28 -2.18 10.39
CA SER A 140 -25.92 -1.46 11.51
C SER A 140 -26.57 -2.41 12.53
N ALA A 141 -27.12 -3.54 12.07
CA ALA A 141 -27.78 -4.54 12.90
C ALA A 141 -26.81 -5.45 13.69
N ALA A 142 -25.51 -5.46 13.35
CA ALA A 142 -24.51 -6.30 14.02
C ALA A 142 -24.25 -5.89 15.49
N GLY A 143 -24.77 -4.73 15.94
CA GLY A 143 -24.66 -4.30 17.33
C GLY A 143 -23.23 -3.96 17.78
N ILE A 144 -22.31 -3.69 16.86
CA ILE A 144 -20.90 -3.42 17.18
C ILE A 144 -20.78 -2.09 17.95
N PRO A 145 -20.22 -2.08 19.18
CA PRO A 145 -20.00 -0.86 19.94
C PRO A 145 -18.96 0.07 19.30
N GLN A 146 -19.14 1.38 19.49
CA GLN A 146 -18.20 2.40 19.03
C GLN A 146 -16.78 2.16 19.58
N ALA A 147 -15.77 2.47 18.77
CA ALA A 147 -14.38 2.42 19.17
C ALA A 147 -14.09 3.26 20.41
N PRO A 148 -13.19 2.80 21.29
CA PRO A 148 -12.73 3.58 22.43
C PRO A 148 -12.14 4.94 22.01
N PRO A 149 -12.29 6.00 22.85
CA PRO A 149 -11.75 7.32 22.55
C PRO A 149 -10.25 7.29 22.24
N ALA A 150 -9.84 8.06 21.23
CA ALA A 150 -8.44 8.15 20.81
C ALA A 150 -7.50 8.60 21.95
N LEU A 151 -7.99 9.43 22.88
CA LEU A 151 -7.26 9.85 24.07
C LEU A 151 -6.92 8.70 25.02
N LEU A 152 -7.70 7.63 25.06
CA LEU A 152 -7.38 6.45 25.86
C LEU A 152 -6.50 5.48 25.06
N TYR A 153 -6.74 5.33 23.76
CA TYR A 153 -6.13 4.22 22.99
C TYR A 153 -4.85 4.57 22.22
N ARG A 154 -4.81 5.74 21.59
CA ARG A 154 -3.67 6.09 20.73
C ARG A 154 -2.48 6.46 21.60
N ARG A 155 -1.34 5.80 21.39
CA ARG A 155 -0.09 6.06 22.14
C ARG A 155 -0.29 6.00 23.66
N PHE A 156 -1.19 5.14 24.15
CA PHE A 156 -1.61 5.07 25.56
C PHE A 156 -0.42 4.93 26.51
N LEU A 157 0.51 4.00 26.22
CA LEU A 157 1.68 3.74 27.06
C LEU A 157 2.60 4.95 27.16
N ARG A 158 2.69 5.77 26.10
CA ARG A 158 3.45 7.03 26.14
C ARG A 158 2.81 7.98 27.13
N LYS A 159 1.50 8.19 27.06
CA LYS A 159 0.79 9.15 27.93
C LYS A 159 0.77 8.71 29.39
N LEU A 160 0.52 7.43 29.64
CA LEU A 160 0.46 6.88 30.99
C LEU A 160 1.78 7.00 31.73
N LEU A 161 2.89 6.66 31.09
CA LEU A 161 4.20 6.73 31.73
C LEU A 161 4.54 8.16 32.15
N HIS A 162 4.14 9.19 31.39
CA HIS A 162 4.36 10.60 31.76
C HIS A 162 3.45 11.12 32.88
N LEU A 163 2.53 10.31 33.40
CA LEU A 163 1.76 10.68 34.59
C LEU A 163 2.60 10.63 35.87
N ASP A 164 3.87 10.23 35.80
CA ASP A 164 4.85 10.29 36.89
C ASP A 164 5.46 11.69 37.09
N LEU A 165 5.31 12.59 36.12
CA LEU A 165 5.86 13.95 36.14
C LEU A 165 5.38 14.78 37.35
N PRO A 166 4.10 14.74 37.77
CA PRO A 166 3.66 15.45 38.97
C PRO A 166 4.39 15.00 40.23
N ALA A 167 4.63 13.69 40.41
CA ALA A 167 5.41 13.18 41.53
C ALA A 167 6.88 13.62 41.43
N HIS A 168 7.49 13.56 40.25
CA HIS A 168 8.86 14.04 40.05
C HIS A 168 9.00 15.53 40.38
N ALA A 169 8.12 16.36 39.83
CA ALA A 169 8.11 17.79 40.10
C ALA A 169 7.86 18.09 41.58
N GLY A 170 6.89 17.40 42.19
CA GLY A 170 6.57 17.55 43.61
C GLY A 170 7.75 17.23 44.53
N VAL A 171 8.48 16.14 44.27
CA VAL A 171 9.69 15.80 45.04
C VAL A 171 10.80 16.83 44.83
N LEU A 172 11.08 17.24 43.60
CA LEU A 172 12.11 18.25 43.32
C LEU A 172 11.78 19.60 43.95
N THR A 173 10.52 20.04 43.91
CA THR A 173 10.06 21.25 44.59
C THR A 173 10.14 21.11 46.11
N ALA A 174 9.80 19.94 46.66
CA ALA A 174 9.93 19.70 48.09
C ALA A 174 11.38 19.79 48.57
N LEU A 175 12.31 19.22 47.81
CA LEU A 175 13.75 19.33 48.06
C LEU A 175 14.26 20.78 47.93
N ALA A 176 13.71 21.56 46.99
CA ALA A 176 14.10 22.96 46.80
C ALA A 176 13.61 23.89 47.93
N VAL A 177 12.39 23.67 48.42
CA VAL A 177 11.71 24.54 49.37
C VAL A 177 11.91 24.08 50.82
N GLY A 178 12.33 22.84 51.05
CA GLY A 178 12.46 22.25 52.38
C GLY A 178 11.11 21.89 53.03
N ALA A 179 10.07 21.73 52.22
CA ALA A 179 8.70 21.49 52.67
C ALA A 179 8.08 20.35 51.85
N TRP A 180 7.41 19.39 52.49
CA TRP A 180 7.01 18.12 51.84
C TRP A 180 5.58 18.11 51.26
N GLN A 181 4.80 19.18 51.45
CA GLN A 181 3.46 19.32 50.87
C GLN A 181 3.45 19.22 49.33
N PRO A 182 4.42 19.81 48.58
CA PRO A 182 4.50 19.67 47.13
C PRO A 182 4.69 18.21 46.68
N ALA A 183 5.48 17.42 47.42
CA ALA A 183 5.66 16.00 47.13
C ALA A 183 4.34 15.23 47.34
N GLY A 184 3.64 15.48 48.45
CA GLY A 184 2.32 14.90 48.72
C GLY A 184 1.29 15.22 47.61
N ALA A 185 1.24 16.47 47.16
CA ALA A 185 0.38 16.87 46.04
C ALA A 185 0.76 16.16 44.73
N GLY A 186 2.07 16.08 44.42
CA GLY A 186 2.59 15.36 43.26
C GLY A 186 2.25 13.86 43.27
N PHE A 187 2.35 13.22 44.45
CA PHE A 187 1.96 11.83 44.64
C PHE A 187 0.47 11.61 44.45
N ALA A 188 -0.38 12.44 45.06
CA ALA A 188 -1.83 12.37 44.92
C ALA A 188 -2.27 12.54 43.46
N LEU A 189 -1.68 13.50 42.74
CA LEU A 189 -1.95 13.72 41.32
C LEU A 189 -1.53 12.52 40.46
N THR A 190 -0.33 11.98 40.69
CA THR A 190 0.21 10.84 39.93
C THR A 190 -0.67 9.60 40.10
N ALA A 191 -0.96 9.22 41.36
CA ALA A 191 -1.80 8.07 41.67
C ALA A 191 -3.25 8.29 41.17
N GLY A 192 -3.83 9.45 41.44
CA GLY A 192 -5.20 9.81 41.07
C GLY A 192 -5.44 9.82 39.56
N LEU A 193 -4.55 10.47 38.79
CA LEU A 193 -4.66 10.53 37.33
C LEU A 193 -4.51 9.14 36.69
N THR A 194 -3.58 8.32 37.21
CA THR A 194 -3.38 6.96 36.69
C THR A 194 -4.57 6.07 37.00
N ALA A 195 -5.11 6.14 38.23
CA ALA A 195 -6.32 5.42 38.63
C ALA A 195 -7.53 5.85 37.80
N ALA A 196 -7.73 7.16 37.59
CA ALA A 196 -8.79 7.69 36.74
C ALA A 196 -8.68 7.18 35.30
N ALA A 197 -7.48 7.12 34.73
CA ALA A 197 -7.24 6.55 33.40
C ALA A 197 -7.64 5.06 33.33
N VAL A 198 -7.29 4.26 34.33
CA VAL A 198 -7.69 2.85 34.43
C VAL A 198 -9.21 2.71 34.54
N LEU A 199 -9.87 3.49 35.40
CA LEU A 199 -11.33 3.47 35.56
C LEU A 199 -12.04 3.83 34.24
N ALA A 200 -11.57 4.87 33.55
CA ALA A 200 -12.09 5.25 32.24
C ALA A 200 -11.96 4.12 31.21
N LEU A 201 -10.85 3.38 31.24
CA LEU A 201 -10.61 2.23 30.37
C LEU A 201 -11.48 1.02 30.74
N LEU A 202 -11.71 0.76 32.03
CA LEU A 202 -12.61 -0.30 32.49
C LEU A 202 -14.06 -0.06 32.01
N GLY A 203 -14.49 1.20 31.92
CA GLY A 203 -15.74 1.57 31.25
C GLY A 203 -15.79 1.13 29.78
N GLN A 204 -14.68 1.25 29.05
CA GLN A 204 -14.56 0.76 27.67
C GLN A 204 -14.51 -0.77 27.60
N LEU A 205 -13.93 -1.45 28.60
CA LEU A 205 -13.97 -2.92 28.70
C LEU A 205 -15.39 -3.44 28.82
N ARG A 206 -16.25 -2.79 29.61
CA ARG A 206 -17.67 -3.16 29.71
C ARG A 206 -18.39 -3.06 28.37
N ARG A 207 -18.10 -2.03 27.57
CA ARG A 207 -18.62 -1.91 26.20
C ARG A 207 -18.08 -3.00 25.29
N ALA A 208 -16.79 -3.29 25.35
CA ALA A 208 -16.15 -4.35 24.57
C ALA A 208 -16.61 -5.77 24.95
N ARG A 209 -17.17 -5.97 26.15
CA ARG A 209 -17.83 -7.23 26.54
C ARG A 209 -19.19 -7.43 25.85
N ARG A 210 -19.80 -6.37 25.32
CA ARG A 210 -21.04 -6.41 24.51
C ARG A 210 -20.76 -6.55 23.01
N MET A 211 -19.52 -6.86 22.62
CA MET A 211 -19.23 -7.19 21.22
C MET A 211 -20.07 -8.42 20.81
N PRO A 212 -20.62 -8.45 19.59
CA PRO A 212 -21.26 -9.65 19.06
C PRO A 212 -20.24 -10.81 18.99
N THR A 213 -20.75 -12.05 19.04
CA THR A 213 -19.93 -13.24 18.79
C THR A 213 -19.55 -13.34 17.31
N ASP A 214 -18.54 -14.15 17.00
CA ASP A 214 -18.11 -14.39 15.62
C ASP A 214 -19.30 -14.90 14.76
N ASP A 215 -20.08 -15.85 15.28
CA ASP A 215 -21.27 -16.40 14.61
C ASP A 215 -22.35 -15.34 14.34
N GLN A 216 -22.59 -14.43 15.29
CA GLN A 216 -23.55 -13.33 15.10
C GLN A 216 -23.12 -12.37 14.00
N VAL A 217 -21.81 -12.09 13.91
CA VAL A 217 -21.25 -11.23 12.86
C VAL A 217 -21.34 -11.91 11.50
N ILE A 218 -21.04 -13.21 11.43
CA ILE A 218 -21.11 -13.99 10.19
C ILE A 218 -22.57 -14.15 9.74
N ALA A 219 -23.50 -14.44 10.65
CA ALA A 219 -24.93 -14.52 10.34
C ALA A 219 -25.46 -13.19 9.78
N GLU A 220 -25.03 -12.06 10.35
CA GLU A 220 -25.38 -10.75 9.79
C GLU A 220 -24.79 -10.53 8.40
N VAL A 221 -23.52 -10.94 8.17
CA VAL A 221 -22.91 -10.89 6.83
C VAL A 221 -23.71 -11.75 5.84
N ASN A 222 -24.07 -12.98 6.20
CA ASN A 222 -24.86 -13.87 5.34
C ASN A 222 -26.25 -13.30 5.05
N ARG A 223 -26.90 -12.65 6.02
CA ARG A 223 -28.18 -11.95 5.82
C ARG A 223 -28.03 -10.83 4.78
N GLN A 224 -26.96 -10.03 4.86
CA GLN A 224 -26.68 -8.98 3.88
C GLN A 224 -26.31 -9.56 2.50
N LEU A 225 -25.57 -10.66 2.45
CA LEU A 225 -25.25 -11.37 1.21
C LEU A 225 -26.50 -11.96 0.54
N ALA A 226 -27.42 -12.53 1.31
CA ALA A 226 -28.69 -13.05 0.83
C ALA A 226 -29.59 -11.94 0.25
N ALA A 227 -29.55 -10.73 0.83
CA ALA A 227 -30.24 -9.58 0.27
C ALA A 227 -29.58 -9.05 -1.02
N TYR A 228 -28.24 -9.02 -1.06
CA TYR A 228 -27.49 -8.52 -2.22
C TYR A 228 -27.50 -9.51 -3.41
N ARG A 229 -27.46 -10.82 -3.13
CA ARG A 229 -27.38 -11.95 -4.08
C ARG A 229 -26.22 -11.79 -5.08
N PRO A 230 -24.95 -11.87 -4.63
CA PRO A 230 -23.81 -11.75 -5.52
C PRO A 230 -23.73 -12.92 -6.50
N GLU A 231 -23.46 -12.62 -7.78
CA GLU A 231 -23.34 -13.62 -8.86
C GLU A 231 -21.89 -13.80 -9.31
N VAL A 232 -21.05 -12.78 -9.09
CA VAL A 232 -19.62 -12.78 -9.44
C VAL A 232 -18.80 -12.38 -8.23
N ALA A 233 -17.71 -13.09 -7.95
CA ALA A 233 -16.77 -12.71 -6.90
C ALA A 233 -15.36 -12.48 -7.46
N LEU A 234 -14.71 -11.38 -7.11
CA LEU A 234 -13.26 -11.27 -7.22
C LEU A 234 -12.64 -11.73 -5.90
N TYR A 235 -11.90 -12.84 -5.94
CA TYR A 235 -11.24 -13.40 -4.77
C TYR A 235 -9.74 -13.13 -4.82
N PHE A 236 -9.21 -12.48 -3.79
CA PHE A 236 -7.81 -12.09 -3.75
C PHE A 236 -7.13 -12.43 -2.41
N SER A 237 -5.96 -13.05 -2.55
CA SER A 237 -5.00 -13.25 -1.47
C SER A 237 -3.59 -13.02 -1.99
N PHE A 238 -2.69 -12.61 -1.09
CA PHE A 238 -1.26 -12.54 -1.41
C PHE A 238 -0.37 -12.95 -0.23
N ALA A 239 0.79 -13.53 -0.54
CA ALA A 239 1.73 -14.08 0.46
C ALA A 239 2.44 -13.00 1.30
N SER A 240 2.61 -11.78 0.78
CA SER A 240 3.28 -10.68 1.48
C SER A 240 2.36 -9.48 1.71
N VAL A 241 2.25 -9.05 2.98
CA VAL A 241 1.40 -7.93 3.36
C VAL A 241 2.11 -6.60 3.05
N SER A 242 1.84 -6.00 1.88
CA SER A 242 2.33 -4.65 1.57
C SER A 242 1.29 -3.81 0.79
N ARG A 243 1.42 -2.48 0.87
CA ARG A 243 0.65 -1.52 0.06
C ARG A 243 0.81 -1.79 -1.44
N ASP A 244 1.95 -2.36 -1.81
CA ASP A 244 2.44 -2.41 -3.18
C ASP A 244 1.75 -3.49 -4.02
N PHE A 245 0.85 -4.31 -3.46
CA PHE A 245 0.13 -5.37 -4.20
C PHE A 245 -1.35 -5.04 -4.47
N MET A 246 -1.92 -4.04 -3.81
CA MET A 246 -3.35 -3.71 -3.97
C MET A 246 -3.68 -3.15 -5.37
N TYR A 247 -2.68 -2.78 -6.18
CA TYR A 247 -2.90 -2.41 -7.57
C TYR A 247 -3.56 -3.54 -8.37
N GLN A 248 -3.27 -4.80 -8.05
CA GLN A 248 -3.82 -5.97 -8.74
C GLN A 248 -5.34 -6.05 -8.59
N VAL A 249 -5.89 -5.66 -7.44
CA VAL A 249 -7.34 -5.57 -7.25
C VAL A 249 -7.88 -4.25 -7.77
N ASN A 250 -7.21 -3.14 -7.44
CA ASN A 250 -7.68 -1.79 -7.77
C ASN A 250 -7.84 -1.55 -9.27
N MET A 251 -7.08 -2.24 -10.13
CA MET A 251 -7.22 -2.13 -11.58
C MET A 251 -8.48 -2.80 -12.13
N TRP A 252 -9.05 -3.78 -11.42
CA TRP A 252 -10.27 -4.48 -11.84
C TRP A 252 -11.55 -3.83 -11.34
N ILE A 253 -11.48 -2.91 -10.36
CA ILE A 253 -12.68 -2.30 -9.74
C ILE A 253 -13.62 -1.71 -10.78
N GLU A 254 -13.12 -0.85 -11.68
CA GLU A 254 -13.96 -0.18 -12.69
C GLU A 254 -14.57 -1.18 -13.69
N THR A 255 -13.85 -2.24 -14.03
CA THR A 255 -14.37 -3.33 -14.86
C THR A 255 -15.51 -4.08 -14.15
N LEU A 256 -15.33 -4.40 -12.86
CA LEU A 256 -16.34 -5.09 -12.07
C LEU A 256 -17.59 -4.23 -11.86
N GLU A 257 -17.44 -2.93 -11.66
CA GLU A 257 -18.56 -1.99 -11.47
C GLU A 257 -19.44 -1.84 -12.73
N ARG A 258 -18.91 -2.21 -13.90
CA ARG A 258 -19.60 -2.19 -15.20
C ARG A 258 -20.16 -3.54 -15.64
N LEU A 259 -20.04 -4.59 -14.82
CA LEU A 259 -20.65 -5.88 -15.14
C LEU A 259 -22.18 -5.81 -15.07
N ASP A 260 -22.86 -6.57 -15.92
CA ASP A 260 -24.32 -6.75 -15.84
C ASP A 260 -24.73 -7.52 -14.58
N ARG A 261 -23.81 -8.34 -14.05
CA ARG A 261 -23.97 -9.22 -12.89
C ARG A 261 -23.47 -8.52 -11.64
N ARG A 262 -24.06 -8.84 -10.48
CA ARG A 262 -23.70 -8.23 -9.19
C ARG A 262 -22.35 -8.76 -8.66
N PRO A 263 -21.29 -7.93 -8.59
CA PRO A 263 -19.98 -8.36 -8.13
C PRO A 263 -19.86 -8.30 -6.60
N LEU A 264 -18.93 -9.08 -6.05
CA LEU A 264 -18.49 -9.07 -4.65
C LEU A 264 -16.95 -9.14 -4.62
N ILE A 265 -16.28 -8.38 -3.76
CA ILE A 265 -14.82 -8.50 -3.58
C ILE A 265 -14.52 -9.20 -2.26
N ILE A 266 -13.76 -10.29 -2.31
CA ILE A 266 -13.33 -11.06 -1.14
C ILE A 266 -11.81 -10.98 -1.00
N LEU A 267 -11.34 -10.39 0.10
CA LEU A 267 -9.93 -10.24 0.44
C LEU A 267 -9.55 -11.14 1.61
N ARG A 268 -8.30 -11.62 1.63
CA ARG A 268 -7.80 -12.48 2.73
C ARG A 268 -6.88 -11.78 3.74
N GLU A 269 -6.39 -10.58 3.44
CA GLU A 269 -5.44 -9.85 4.29
C GLU A 269 -5.96 -8.48 4.76
N ARG A 270 -6.22 -8.33 6.07
CA ARG A 270 -6.71 -7.08 6.70
C ARG A 270 -5.89 -5.85 6.38
N ALA A 271 -4.58 -6.02 6.35
CA ALA A 271 -3.68 -4.90 6.11
C ALA A 271 -3.76 -4.39 4.67
N SER A 272 -4.24 -5.20 3.74
CA SER A 272 -4.49 -4.84 2.35
C SER A 272 -5.81 -4.06 2.19
N PHE A 273 -6.84 -4.38 2.99
CA PHE A 273 -8.16 -3.73 2.97
C PHE A 273 -8.10 -2.19 3.02
N ARG A 274 -7.21 -1.62 3.85
CA ARG A 274 -7.04 -0.15 3.97
C ARG A 274 -6.54 0.54 2.69
N TYR A 275 -5.98 -0.21 1.74
CA TYR A 275 -5.38 0.32 0.52
C TYR A 275 -6.29 0.18 -0.71
N LEU A 276 -7.47 -0.43 -0.55
CA LEU A 276 -8.47 -0.53 -1.61
C LEU A 276 -8.91 0.88 -2.03
N SER A 277 -9.06 1.09 -3.34
CA SER A 277 -9.58 2.34 -3.91
C SER A 277 -11.06 2.56 -3.54
N ARG A 278 -11.62 3.69 -3.96
CA ARG A 278 -13.08 3.86 -3.98
C ARG A 278 -13.69 2.71 -4.79
N THR A 279 -14.75 2.13 -4.25
CA THR A 279 -15.62 1.23 -4.97
C THR A 279 -17.02 1.28 -4.36
N SER A 280 -18.03 1.03 -5.16
CA SER A 280 -19.40 0.75 -4.76
C SER A 280 -19.65 -0.74 -4.49
N ILE A 281 -18.76 -1.63 -4.93
CA ILE A 281 -18.92 -3.08 -4.79
C ILE A 281 -18.83 -3.47 -3.30
N PRO A 282 -19.71 -4.35 -2.78
CA PRO A 282 -19.54 -5.00 -1.49
C PRO A 282 -18.16 -5.63 -1.33
N VAL A 283 -17.51 -5.40 -0.18
CA VAL A 283 -16.18 -5.95 0.10
C VAL A 283 -16.15 -6.66 1.44
N LEU A 284 -15.69 -7.90 1.44
CA LEU A 284 -15.45 -8.71 2.63
C LEU A 284 -13.96 -9.00 2.76
N CYS A 285 -13.37 -8.67 3.90
CA CYS A 285 -12.04 -9.15 4.25
C CYS A 285 -12.15 -10.26 5.29
N VAL A 286 -11.87 -11.50 4.89
CA VAL A 286 -12.07 -12.71 5.70
C VAL A 286 -10.74 -13.45 5.87
N PRO A 287 -10.02 -13.25 7.00
CA PRO A 287 -8.66 -13.76 7.11
C PRO A 287 -8.56 -15.28 7.30
N LYS A 288 -9.43 -15.88 8.12
CA LYS A 288 -9.37 -17.32 8.43
C LYS A 288 -10.07 -18.15 7.36
N ALA A 289 -9.65 -19.40 7.19
CA ALA A 289 -10.27 -20.34 6.25
C ALA A 289 -11.69 -20.72 6.70
N ASP A 290 -11.84 -20.96 8.00
CA ASP A 290 -13.09 -21.38 8.63
C ASP A 290 -14.17 -20.31 8.47
N ASP A 291 -13.82 -19.03 8.63
CA ASP A 291 -14.75 -17.92 8.41
C ASP A 291 -15.18 -17.81 6.94
N VAL A 292 -14.30 -18.12 5.97
CA VAL A 292 -14.68 -18.20 4.54
C VAL A 292 -15.65 -19.36 4.31
N ALA A 293 -15.60 -20.41 5.14
CA ALA A 293 -16.45 -21.61 4.99
C ALA A 293 -17.89 -21.36 5.37
N GLN A 294 -18.10 -20.36 6.20
CA GLN A 294 -19.42 -20.01 6.71
C GLN A 294 -20.11 -18.96 5.82
N LEU A 295 -19.46 -18.46 4.76
CA LEU A 295 -20.11 -17.53 3.84
C LEU A 295 -21.13 -18.28 2.98
N GLU A 296 -22.39 -17.86 3.06
CA GLU A 296 -23.47 -18.40 2.24
C GLU A 296 -23.58 -17.61 0.93
N LEU A 297 -23.18 -18.26 -0.18
CA LEU A 297 -23.09 -17.64 -1.51
C LEU A 297 -23.88 -18.46 -2.56
N PRO A 298 -25.17 -18.77 -2.34
CA PRO A 298 -25.91 -19.71 -3.18
C PRO A 298 -26.12 -19.24 -4.63
N GLU A 299 -25.99 -17.94 -4.90
CA GLU A 299 -26.14 -17.36 -6.25
C GLU A 299 -24.81 -17.12 -6.96
N LEU A 300 -23.69 -17.38 -6.30
CA LEU A 300 -22.38 -17.16 -6.88
C LEU A 300 -22.16 -18.14 -8.03
N ARG A 301 -21.91 -17.61 -9.23
CA ARG A 301 -21.72 -18.39 -10.46
C ARG A 301 -20.29 -18.31 -10.99
N VAL A 302 -19.59 -17.20 -10.78
CA VAL A 302 -18.24 -16.98 -11.31
C VAL A 302 -17.32 -16.41 -10.23
N VAL A 303 -16.11 -16.96 -10.11
CA VAL A 303 -15.06 -16.45 -9.23
C VAL A 303 -13.82 -16.09 -10.03
N LEU A 304 -13.41 -14.83 -9.95
CA LEU A 304 -12.29 -14.25 -10.67
C LEU A 304 -11.05 -14.14 -9.78
N TYR A 305 -9.90 -14.59 -10.28
CA TYR A 305 -8.62 -14.64 -9.55
C TYR A 305 -7.54 -13.80 -10.25
N PRO A 306 -7.13 -12.65 -9.67
CA PRO A 306 -6.06 -11.82 -10.22
C PRO A 306 -4.65 -12.39 -10.03
N GLY A 307 -4.50 -13.47 -9.24
CA GLY A 307 -3.19 -14.02 -8.89
C GLY A 307 -3.29 -15.45 -8.32
N ASN A 308 -2.19 -16.19 -8.43
CA ASN A 308 -2.06 -17.58 -8.01
C ASN A 308 -1.52 -17.70 -6.58
N ALA A 309 -2.35 -17.40 -5.59
CA ALA A 309 -1.99 -17.54 -4.18
C ALA A 309 -2.46 -18.90 -3.63
N GLY A 310 -1.68 -19.49 -2.72
CA GLY A 310 -2.03 -20.78 -2.11
C GLY A 310 -3.38 -20.78 -1.39
N LYS A 311 -3.80 -19.64 -0.82
CA LYS A 311 -5.11 -19.48 -0.17
C LYS A 311 -6.30 -19.48 -1.14
N ASN A 312 -6.09 -19.53 -2.46
CA ASN A 312 -7.17 -19.67 -3.44
C ASN A 312 -7.92 -21.00 -3.24
N VAL A 313 -7.25 -22.03 -2.72
CA VAL A 313 -7.85 -23.33 -2.38
C VAL A 313 -9.07 -23.23 -1.45
N HIS A 314 -9.17 -22.18 -0.62
CA HIS A 314 -10.33 -22.03 0.28
C HIS A 314 -11.60 -21.56 -0.44
N MET A 315 -11.48 -20.97 -1.64
CA MET A 315 -12.62 -20.56 -2.46
C MET A 315 -12.88 -21.55 -3.59
N LEU A 316 -11.85 -22.24 -4.10
CA LEU A 316 -11.97 -23.32 -5.10
C LEU A 316 -12.84 -24.51 -4.65
N ARG A 317 -13.24 -24.56 -3.37
CA ARG A 317 -14.18 -25.58 -2.87
C ARG A 317 -15.65 -25.31 -3.22
N VAL A 318 -15.99 -24.09 -3.66
CA VAL A 318 -17.36 -23.71 -4.02
C VAL A 318 -17.62 -24.28 -5.43
N ALA A 319 -17.94 -25.57 -5.48
CA ALA A 319 -18.01 -26.34 -6.72
C ALA A 319 -19.13 -25.86 -7.66
N GLU A 320 -20.12 -25.15 -7.13
CA GLU A 320 -21.26 -24.60 -7.87
C GLU A 320 -20.88 -23.37 -8.72
N ALA A 321 -19.70 -22.77 -8.46
CA ALA A 321 -19.20 -21.63 -9.20
C ALA A 321 -18.07 -22.03 -10.15
N LYS A 322 -17.98 -21.35 -11.29
CA LYS A 322 -16.86 -21.46 -12.22
C LYS A 322 -15.72 -20.56 -11.79
N HIS A 323 -14.52 -21.09 -11.76
CA HIS A 323 -13.32 -20.43 -11.29
C HIS A 323 -12.44 -20.00 -12.47
N VAL A 324 -12.05 -18.73 -12.49
CA VAL A 324 -11.39 -18.10 -13.63
C VAL A 324 -10.12 -17.37 -13.21
N PHE A 325 -8.99 -17.70 -13.83
CA PHE A 325 -7.78 -16.90 -13.71
C PHE A 325 -7.80 -15.72 -14.67
N ILE A 326 -7.73 -14.50 -14.15
CA ILE A 326 -7.72 -13.25 -14.95
C ILE A 326 -6.39 -12.49 -14.88
N GLY A 327 -5.52 -12.83 -13.92
CA GLY A 327 -4.25 -12.14 -13.73
C GLY A 327 -4.38 -10.64 -13.40
N HIS A 328 -3.30 -9.90 -13.63
CA HIS A 328 -3.21 -8.45 -13.36
C HIS A 328 -2.37 -7.73 -14.42
N GLY A 329 -2.45 -8.23 -15.66
CA GLY A 329 -1.63 -7.80 -16.79
C GLY A 329 -0.93 -8.99 -17.44
N ASP A 330 -0.98 -9.03 -18.76
CA ASP A 330 -0.35 -10.08 -19.53
C ASP A 330 1.09 -9.67 -19.90
N SER A 331 2.05 -10.58 -19.79
CA SER A 331 3.46 -10.26 -20.11
C SER A 331 4.21 -11.48 -20.63
N ASP A 332 5.30 -11.23 -21.38
CA ASP A 332 6.14 -12.28 -21.98
C ASP A 332 6.95 -13.11 -20.97
N LYS A 333 6.85 -12.79 -19.67
CA LYS A 333 7.52 -13.55 -18.62
C LYS A 333 6.90 -14.94 -18.49
N LEU A 334 7.75 -15.95 -18.31
CA LEU A 334 7.33 -17.33 -18.05
C LEU A 334 6.38 -17.47 -16.85
N ALA A 335 6.52 -16.60 -15.86
CA ALA A 335 5.64 -16.56 -14.69
C ALA A 335 4.17 -16.30 -15.04
N SER A 336 3.88 -15.68 -16.20
CA SER A 336 2.51 -15.40 -16.67
C SER A 336 1.77 -16.67 -17.13
N SER A 337 2.48 -17.75 -17.50
CA SER A 337 1.90 -19.01 -18.01
C SER A 337 2.28 -20.20 -17.11
N ASN A 338 1.78 -20.19 -15.87
CA ASN A 338 2.12 -21.17 -14.84
C ASN A 338 1.14 -22.37 -14.81
N ARG A 339 1.66 -23.60 -14.63
CA ARG A 339 0.89 -24.85 -14.46
C ARG A 339 -0.11 -24.81 -13.31
N VAL A 340 0.10 -23.98 -12.28
CA VAL A 340 -0.86 -23.77 -11.19
C VAL A 340 -2.24 -23.38 -11.73
N SER A 341 -2.31 -22.72 -12.89
CA SER A 341 -3.57 -22.30 -13.52
C SER A 341 -4.48 -23.47 -13.94
N LYS A 342 -4.01 -24.72 -13.90
CA LYS A 342 -4.83 -25.92 -14.15
C LYS A 342 -6.00 -26.07 -13.15
N VAL A 343 -5.93 -25.44 -11.99
CA VAL A 343 -6.98 -25.54 -10.96
C VAL A 343 -8.26 -24.76 -11.30
N TYR A 344 -8.23 -23.90 -12.32
CA TYR A 344 -9.35 -23.07 -12.74
C TYR A 344 -10.08 -23.69 -13.94
N ASP A 345 -11.38 -23.47 -14.03
CA ASP A 345 -12.20 -23.88 -15.19
C ASP A 345 -11.76 -23.15 -16.45
N GLU A 346 -11.49 -21.84 -16.34
CA GLU A 346 -11.04 -21.01 -17.45
C GLU A 346 -9.86 -20.10 -17.07
N ILE A 347 -9.09 -19.74 -18.10
CA ILE A 347 -7.96 -18.83 -18.05
C ILE A 347 -8.23 -17.73 -19.06
N TRP A 348 -8.44 -16.52 -18.58
CA TRP A 348 -8.77 -15.38 -19.42
C TRP A 348 -7.53 -14.58 -19.74
N VAL A 349 -7.29 -14.40 -21.03
CA VAL A 349 -6.11 -13.72 -21.58
C VAL A 349 -6.53 -12.50 -22.38
N ALA A 350 -5.60 -11.56 -22.55
CA ALA A 350 -5.89 -10.32 -23.27
C ALA A 350 -6.08 -10.56 -24.77
N GLY A 351 -5.34 -11.49 -25.37
CA GLY A 351 -5.47 -11.84 -26.78
C GLY A 351 -4.70 -13.10 -27.11
N ARG A 352 -4.60 -13.40 -28.40
CA ARG A 352 -3.97 -14.62 -28.93
C ARG A 352 -2.55 -14.85 -28.44
N ALA A 353 -1.75 -13.79 -28.25
CA ALA A 353 -0.42 -13.90 -27.65
C ALA A 353 -0.44 -14.60 -26.28
N GLY A 354 -1.41 -14.28 -25.44
CA GLY A 354 -1.59 -14.92 -24.14
C GLY A 354 -1.96 -16.40 -24.28
N ARG A 355 -2.87 -16.73 -25.22
CA ARG A 355 -3.22 -18.12 -25.56
C ARG A 355 -1.99 -18.91 -26.00
N ASP A 356 -1.19 -18.35 -26.90
CA ASP A 356 -0.04 -19.03 -27.48
C ASP A 356 1.07 -19.31 -26.43
N ARG A 357 1.18 -18.51 -25.37
CA ARG A 357 2.10 -18.81 -24.25
C ARG A 357 1.74 -20.11 -23.51
N TYR A 358 0.45 -20.44 -23.41
CA TYR A 358 -0.01 -21.67 -22.78
C TYR A 358 0.24 -22.93 -23.64
N GLN A 359 0.58 -22.79 -24.93
CA GLN A 359 0.96 -23.94 -25.76
C GLN A 359 2.16 -24.72 -25.21
N ARG A 360 3.05 -24.06 -24.44
CA ARG A 360 4.20 -24.69 -23.75
C ARG A 360 3.77 -25.68 -22.66
N VAL A 361 2.56 -25.53 -22.14
CA VAL A 361 1.97 -26.38 -21.11
C VAL A 361 0.66 -27.01 -21.60
N ARG A 362 0.49 -27.17 -22.92
CA ARG A 362 -0.70 -27.76 -23.55
C ARG A 362 -1.02 -29.19 -23.08
N HIS A 363 -0.01 -29.92 -22.60
CA HIS A 363 -0.18 -31.25 -22.00
C HIS A 363 -0.83 -31.20 -20.61
N ALA A 364 -0.86 -30.02 -19.98
CA ALA A 364 -1.43 -29.81 -18.65
C ALA A 364 -2.73 -28.97 -18.68
N ILE A 365 -2.83 -28.03 -19.62
CA ILE A 365 -3.96 -27.08 -19.76
C ILE A 365 -4.48 -27.20 -21.19
N SER A 366 -5.77 -27.50 -21.33
CA SER A 366 -6.44 -27.59 -22.64
C SER A 366 -6.62 -26.19 -23.24
N ASP A 367 -6.49 -26.07 -24.56
CA ASP A 367 -6.70 -24.81 -25.28
C ASP A 367 -8.15 -24.29 -25.13
N SER A 368 -9.11 -25.21 -25.00
CA SER A 368 -10.53 -24.89 -24.72
C SER A 368 -10.76 -24.18 -23.37
N ALA A 369 -9.83 -24.31 -22.41
CA ALA A 369 -9.89 -23.61 -21.14
C ALA A 369 -9.39 -22.16 -21.23
N ILE A 370 -8.84 -21.74 -22.38
CA ILE A 370 -8.30 -20.40 -22.56
C ILE A 370 -9.31 -19.56 -23.34
N VAL A 371 -9.65 -18.39 -22.80
CA VAL A 371 -10.62 -17.47 -23.39
C VAL A 371 -9.99 -16.10 -23.60
N GLU A 372 -10.11 -15.56 -24.81
CA GLU A 372 -9.57 -14.25 -25.18
C GLU A 372 -10.61 -13.17 -24.90
N VAL A 373 -10.42 -12.41 -23.81
CA VAL A 373 -11.40 -11.43 -23.33
C VAL A 373 -10.96 -9.99 -23.51
N GLY A 374 -9.73 -9.74 -23.96
CA GLY A 374 -9.20 -8.38 -24.03
C GLY A 374 -8.67 -7.87 -22.70
N ARG A 375 -8.38 -6.57 -22.66
CA ARG A 375 -7.86 -5.89 -21.47
C ARG A 375 -8.72 -4.66 -21.12
N PRO A 376 -9.85 -4.84 -20.43
CA PRO A 376 -10.85 -3.78 -20.22
C PRO A 376 -10.34 -2.57 -19.44
N GLN A 377 -9.23 -2.69 -18.72
CA GLN A 377 -8.59 -1.59 -17.98
C GLN A 377 -7.93 -0.54 -18.88
N LEU A 378 -7.72 -0.86 -20.16
CA LEU A 378 -7.02 0.02 -21.10
C LEU A 378 -7.94 1.06 -21.75
N SER A 379 -9.24 1.06 -21.46
CA SER A 379 -10.24 1.89 -22.16
C SER A 379 -9.99 3.40 -22.09
N SER A 380 -9.19 3.87 -21.11
CA SER A 380 -8.87 5.29 -20.95
C SER A 380 -7.63 5.74 -21.72
N ILE A 381 -6.85 4.83 -22.31
CA ILE A 381 -5.61 5.16 -23.01
C ILE A 381 -5.93 5.83 -24.34
N ARG A 382 -5.28 6.96 -24.62
CA ARG A 382 -5.42 7.69 -25.88
C ARG A 382 -4.55 7.08 -26.97
N LEU A 383 -5.09 7.02 -28.19
CA LEU A 383 -4.34 6.57 -29.36
C LEU A 383 -3.30 7.61 -29.77
N HIS A 384 -2.28 7.16 -30.51
CA HIS A 384 -1.24 8.02 -31.07
C HIS A 384 -1.84 9.12 -31.97
N ALA A 385 -2.90 8.79 -32.72
CA ALA A 385 -3.59 9.74 -33.60
C ALA A 385 -4.27 10.90 -32.83
N ASP A 386 -4.63 10.68 -31.57
CA ASP A 386 -5.28 11.68 -30.71
C ASP A 386 -4.26 12.50 -29.90
N HIS A 387 -2.96 12.19 -30.04
CA HIS A 387 -1.91 12.85 -29.28
C HIS A 387 -1.47 14.15 -29.96
N VAL A 388 -1.47 15.25 -29.19
CA VAL A 388 -0.93 16.54 -29.63
C VAL A 388 0.48 16.67 -29.09
N PRO A 389 1.52 16.69 -29.95
CA PRO A 389 2.90 16.79 -29.51
C PRO A 389 3.17 18.07 -28.69
N GLY A 390 3.97 17.92 -27.64
CA GLY A 390 4.47 19.03 -26.85
C GLY A 390 5.63 19.78 -27.54
N PRO A 391 6.18 20.81 -26.88
CA PRO A 391 7.34 21.56 -27.38
C PRO A 391 8.63 20.72 -27.42
N LEU A 392 8.67 19.60 -26.68
CA LEU A 392 9.75 18.61 -26.70
C LEU A 392 9.12 17.20 -26.72
N PRO A 393 9.74 16.22 -27.39
CA PRO A 393 9.32 14.83 -27.27
C PRO A 393 9.37 14.37 -25.82
N THR A 394 8.31 13.73 -25.36
CA THR A 394 8.17 13.22 -23.99
C THR A 394 8.40 11.72 -23.96
N VAL A 395 9.49 11.29 -23.32
CA VAL A 395 9.87 9.89 -23.13
C VAL A 395 9.47 9.44 -21.73
N LEU A 396 8.60 8.42 -21.65
CA LEU A 396 8.33 7.70 -20.40
C LEU A 396 9.35 6.59 -20.24
N TYR A 397 10.20 6.68 -19.23
CA TYR A 397 11.07 5.57 -18.80
C TYR A 397 10.43 4.87 -17.61
N ALA A 398 9.97 3.63 -17.82
CA ALA A 398 9.27 2.82 -16.82
C ALA A 398 9.95 1.46 -16.65
N PRO A 399 11.11 1.39 -15.98
CA PRO A 399 11.79 0.14 -15.76
C PRO A 399 11.06 -0.72 -14.72
N THR A 400 11.21 -2.02 -14.86
CA THR A 400 10.83 -3.01 -13.85
C THR A 400 11.83 -2.98 -12.68
N TRP A 401 11.63 -3.88 -11.71
CA TRP A 401 12.48 -4.05 -10.54
C TRP A 401 13.31 -5.32 -10.67
N GLU A 402 14.25 -5.50 -9.74
CA GLU A 402 15.21 -6.60 -9.70
C GLU A 402 14.61 -8.03 -9.55
N GLY A 403 13.29 -8.15 -9.33
CA GLY A 403 12.58 -9.42 -9.23
C GLY A 403 12.82 -10.19 -7.92
N TRP A 404 12.39 -11.46 -7.90
CA TRP A 404 12.52 -12.35 -6.74
C TRP A 404 13.70 -13.33 -6.84
N SER A 405 14.04 -13.80 -8.05
CA SER A 405 15.23 -14.61 -8.34
C SER A 405 16.37 -13.77 -8.91
N ASP A 406 17.58 -14.31 -8.88
CA ASP A 406 18.78 -13.73 -9.51
C ASP A 406 18.90 -14.12 -10.99
N ASP A 407 17.79 -14.55 -11.62
CA ASP A 407 17.75 -14.79 -13.06
C ASP A 407 18.07 -13.48 -13.80
N ASP A 408 18.86 -13.61 -14.87
CA ASP A 408 19.44 -12.46 -15.56
C ASP A 408 18.35 -11.51 -16.10
N CYS A 409 18.54 -10.23 -15.78
CA CYS A 409 17.91 -9.07 -16.40
C CYS A 409 16.38 -8.98 -16.37
N HIS A 410 15.81 -8.91 -15.17
CA HIS A 410 14.48 -8.29 -15.05
C HIS A 410 14.51 -6.80 -15.38
N THR A 411 15.54 -6.04 -14.96
CA THR A 411 15.55 -4.56 -14.99
C THR A 411 16.73 -3.94 -15.74
N SER A 412 16.47 -2.94 -16.60
CA SER A 412 17.50 -2.11 -17.25
C SER A 412 18.20 -1.13 -16.31
N LEU A 413 17.66 -0.91 -15.10
CA LEU A 413 18.17 0.11 -14.18
C LEU A 413 19.65 -0.09 -13.84
N ILE A 414 20.04 -1.34 -13.57
CA ILE A 414 21.41 -1.69 -13.16
C ILE A 414 22.38 -1.61 -14.35
N PRO A 415 22.13 -2.28 -15.49
CA PRO A 415 23.11 -2.34 -16.57
C PRO A 415 23.21 -1.05 -17.41
N MET A 416 22.13 -0.28 -17.55
CA MET A 416 22.11 0.84 -18.52
C MET A 416 21.28 2.06 -18.10
N GLY A 417 20.55 2.02 -16.97
CA GLY A 417 19.58 3.06 -16.63
C GLY A 417 20.16 4.47 -16.48
N VAL A 418 21.36 4.61 -15.91
CA VAL A 418 22.05 5.91 -15.77
C VAL A 418 22.46 6.44 -17.15
N THR A 419 23.17 5.62 -17.93
CA THR A 419 23.65 5.95 -19.28
C THR A 419 22.49 6.32 -20.22
N LEU A 420 21.38 5.58 -20.16
CA LEU A 420 20.16 5.88 -20.90
C LEU A 420 19.66 7.29 -20.60
N VAL A 421 19.55 7.64 -19.31
CA VAL A 421 19.04 8.96 -18.91
C VAL A 421 20.00 10.06 -19.33
N GLU A 422 21.31 9.89 -19.16
CA GLU A 422 22.31 10.85 -19.64
C GLU A 422 22.17 11.12 -21.16
N LYS A 423 22.00 10.07 -21.97
CA LYS A 423 21.80 10.21 -23.41
C LYS A 423 20.47 10.85 -23.78
N LEU A 424 19.38 10.52 -23.09
CA LEU A 424 18.09 11.20 -23.27
C LEU A 424 18.19 12.70 -22.98
N LEU A 425 18.93 13.08 -21.93
CA LEU A 425 19.16 14.49 -21.60
C LEU A 425 19.97 15.20 -22.68
N ALA A 426 21.02 14.55 -23.21
CA ALA A 426 21.82 15.08 -24.33
C ALA A 426 20.99 15.28 -25.61
N GLU A 427 20.01 14.41 -25.84
CA GLU A 427 19.05 14.52 -26.94
C GLU A 427 18.01 15.64 -26.73
N ASN A 428 18.01 16.35 -25.60
CA ASN A 428 17.05 17.41 -25.30
C ASN A 428 15.58 16.95 -25.39
N VAL A 429 15.27 15.76 -24.86
CA VAL A 429 13.88 15.31 -24.68
C VAL A 429 13.38 15.61 -23.26
N ARG A 430 12.07 15.47 -23.03
CA ARG A 430 11.47 15.47 -21.69
C ARG A 430 11.32 14.04 -21.18
N VAL A 431 11.96 13.72 -20.06
CA VAL A 431 11.86 12.40 -19.40
C VAL A 431 10.81 12.38 -18.29
N LEU A 432 9.85 11.46 -18.38
CA LEU A 432 8.99 11.02 -17.27
C LEU A 432 9.55 9.70 -16.73
N TYR A 433 10.13 9.71 -15.54
CA TYR A 433 10.71 8.52 -14.92
C TYR A 433 9.76 7.93 -13.88
N LYS A 434 9.29 6.69 -14.12
CA LYS A 434 8.35 5.98 -13.25
C LYS A 434 8.91 4.61 -12.85
N PRO A 435 9.77 4.54 -11.82
CA PRO A 435 10.31 3.27 -11.35
C PRO A 435 9.22 2.38 -10.74
N HIS A 436 9.44 1.08 -10.77
CA HIS A 436 8.58 0.12 -10.11
C HIS A 436 8.54 0.36 -8.57
N PRO A 437 7.39 0.17 -7.87
CA PRO A 437 7.29 0.41 -6.43
C PRO A 437 8.25 -0.43 -5.56
N LEU A 438 8.71 -1.56 -6.08
CA LEU A 438 9.64 -2.48 -5.42
C LEU A 438 11.11 -2.24 -5.80
N THR A 439 11.43 -1.25 -6.65
CA THR A 439 12.82 -0.95 -7.04
C THR A 439 13.69 -0.71 -5.81
N GLY A 440 14.81 -1.43 -5.73
CA GLY A 440 15.80 -1.28 -4.67
C GLY A 440 15.42 -1.92 -3.33
N LYS A 441 14.37 -2.76 -3.31
CA LYS A 441 13.96 -3.52 -2.11
C LYS A 441 14.88 -4.69 -1.81
N ARG A 442 15.40 -5.35 -2.85
CA ARG A 442 16.32 -6.50 -2.75
C ARG A 442 17.74 -6.09 -3.15
N SER A 443 17.88 -5.29 -4.21
CA SER A 443 19.19 -4.93 -4.77
C SER A 443 19.61 -3.52 -4.35
N ARG A 444 20.75 -3.43 -3.66
CA ARG A 444 21.39 -2.14 -3.34
C ARG A 444 21.82 -1.39 -4.61
N ALA A 445 22.31 -2.11 -5.62
CA ALA A 445 22.70 -1.51 -6.90
C ALA A 445 21.51 -0.85 -7.61
N ALA A 446 20.35 -1.50 -7.63
CA ALA A 446 19.13 -0.91 -8.18
C ALA A 446 18.70 0.36 -7.39
N ALA A 447 18.83 0.34 -6.06
CA ALA A 447 18.54 1.50 -5.22
C ALA A 447 19.53 2.67 -5.42
N GLU A 448 20.77 2.37 -5.83
CA GLU A 448 21.79 3.37 -6.16
C GLU A 448 21.57 3.96 -7.55
N ALA A 449 21.26 3.13 -8.56
CA ALA A 449 20.91 3.58 -9.91
C ALA A 449 19.65 4.46 -9.93
N ASP A 450 18.57 4.05 -9.24
CA ASP A 450 17.34 4.85 -9.09
C ASP A 450 17.64 6.24 -8.47
N ARG A 451 18.56 6.30 -7.51
CA ARG A 451 18.96 7.57 -6.88
C ARG A 451 19.74 8.45 -7.86
N ALA A 452 20.70 7.88 -8.57
CA ALA A 452 21.51 8.59 -9.56
C ALA A 452 20.64 9.19 -10.67
N ILE A 453 19.71 8.42 -11.23
CA ILE A 453 18.76 8.90 -12.25
C ILE A 453 17.95 10.11 -11.74
N ARG A 454 17.44 10.03 -10.50
CA ARG A 454 16.67 11.15 -9.92
C ARG A 454 17.51 12.40 -9.73
N GLU A 455 18.78 12.24 -9.37
CA GLU A 455 19.72 13.34 -9.24
C GLU A 455 20.03 13.99 -10.59
N LEU A 456 20.25 13.18 -11.64
CA LEU A 456 20.45 13.67 -13.02
C LEU A 456 19.25 14.48 -13.53
N LEU A 457 18.03 13.93 -13.41
CA LEU A 457 16.82 14.62 -13.85
C LEU A 457 16.55 15.92 -13.07
N ARG A 458 16.92 15.96 -11.79
CA ARG A 458 16.82 17.19 -10.99
C ARG A 458 17.85 18.22 -11.46
N ALA A 459 19.10 17.81 -11.66
CA ALA A 459 20.17 18.71 -12.11
C ALA A 459 19.86 19.31 -13.48
N ASP A 460 19.34 18.52 -14.42
CA ASP A 460 18.98 19.04 -15.75
C ASP A 460 17.76 19.97 -15.71
N ASN A 461 16.78 19.70 -14.84
CA ASN A 461 15.70 20.66 -14.57
C ASN A 461 16.26 21.99 -14.04
N GLU A 462 17.17 21.98 -13.07
CA GLU A 462 17.80 23.19 -12.52
C GLU A 462 18.57 23.98 -13.60
N ARG A 463 19.28 23.27 -14.49
CA ARG A 463 19.97 23.87 -15.65
C ARG A 463 18.98 24.55 -16.62
N ARG A 464 17.94 23.83 -17.06
CA ARG A 464 16.91 24.36 -17.99
C ARG A 464 16.15 25.54 -17.42
N ASP A 465 15.82 25.47 -16.13
CA ASP A 465 15.11 26.54 -15.42
C ASP A 465 15.99 27.82 -15.35
N GLY A 466 17.31 27.66 -15.21
CA GLY A 466 18.28 28.77 -15.26
C GLY A 466 18.44 29.38 -16.66
N GLU A 467 18.57 28.56 -17.71
CA GLU A 467 18.70 29.02 -19.10
C GLU A 467 17.47 29.79 -19.60
N ARG A 468 16.28 29.43 -19.12
CA ARG A 468 15.02 30.07 -19.53
C ARG A 468 14.61 31.27 -18.67
N GLY A 469 15.27 31.48 -17.53
CA GLY A 469 14.83 32.47 -16.54
C GLY A 469 13.47 32.15 -15.89
N ASP A 470 12.98 30.92 -16.04
CA ASP A 470 11.63 30.50 -15.63
C ASP A 470 11.59 29.91 -14.21
N ARG A 471 12.75 29.73 -13.56
CA ARG A 471 12.87 29.03 -12.27
C ARG A 471 11.88 29.52 -11.23
N GLU A 472 11.88 30.82 -10.95
CA GLU A 472 11.02 31.41 -9.92
C GLU A 472 9.53 31.25 -10.28
N ARG A 473 9.17 31.43 -11.55
CA ARG A 473 7.80 31.27 -12.04
C ARG A 473 7.31 29.83 -11.85
N VAL A 474 8.12 28.83 -12.20
CA VAL A 474 7.70 27.42 -12.06
C VAL A 474 7.71 26.99 -10.59
N GLU A 475 8.70 27.40 -9.80
CA GLU A 475 8.71 27.14 -8.36
C GLU A 475 7.48 27.75 -7.68
N ALA A 476 7.11 28.98 -8.04
CA ALA A 476 5.88 29.62 -7.59
C ALA A 476 4.61 28.87 -8.03
N ALA A 477 4.54 28.41 -9.28
CA ALA A 477 3.40 27.62 -9.78
C ALA A 477 3.27 26.27 -9.04
N VAL A 478 4.36 25.55 -8.81
CA VAL A 478 4.38 24.30 -8.02
C VAL A 478 4.00 24.57 -6.56
N ALA A 479 4.47 25.67 -5.98
CA ALA A 479 4.12 26.07 -4.61
C ALA A 479 2.63 26.41 -4.49
N ALA A 480 2.08 27.17 -5.44
CA ALA A 480 0.66 27.53 -5.49
C ALA A 480 -0.23 26.28 -5.67
N ALA A 481 0.15 25.35 -6.54
CA ALA A 481 -0.59 24.11 -6.76
C ALA A 481 -0.56 23.14 -5.57
N ARG A 482 0.44 23.23 -4.68
CA ARG A 482 0.65 22.28 -3.58
C ARG A 482 -0.54 22.17 -2.65
N SER A 483 -1.17 23.31 -2.31
CA SER A 483 -2.32 23.34 -1.40
C SER A 483 -3.52 22.63 -2.02
N ARG A 484 -3.90 23.01 -3.24
CA ARG A 484 -5.03 22.41 -3.96
C ARG A 484 -4.84 20.92 -4.24
N LEU A 485 -3.64 20.50 -4.66
CA LEU A 485 -3.34 19.07 -4.84
C LEU A 485 -3.46 18.27 -3.53
N ALA A 486 -3.08 18.87 -2.39
CA ALA A 486 -3.20 18.23 -1.09
C ALA A 486 -4.67 18.16 -0.62
N GLU A 487 -5.45 19.20 -0.86
CA GLU A 487 -6.89 19.27 -0.60
C GLU A 487 -7.64 18.20 -1.41
N ILE A 488 -7.44 18.16 -2.74
CA ILE A 488 -8.04 17.14 -3.60
C ILE A 488 -7.63 15.74 -3.13
N GLN A 489 -6.36 15.52 -2.80
CA GLN A 489 -5.91 14.21 -2.34
C GLN A 489 -6.52 13.82 -0.98
N ALA A 490 -6.78 14.79 -0.09
CA ALA A 490 -7.50 14.56 1.16
C ALA A 490 -8.97 14.18 0.89
N ARG A 491 -9.64 14.90 -0.02
CA ARG A 491 -11.02 14.63 -0.42
C ARG A 491 -11.18 13.28 -1.11
N LEU A 492 -10.26 12.90 -2.00
CA LEU A 492 -10.17 11.54 -2.53
C LEU A 492 -9.95 10.52 -1.41
N GLY A 493 -9.14 10.85 -0.39
CA GLY A 493 -9.01 10.02 0.81
C GLY A 493 -10.35 9.74 1.50
N GLU A 494 -11.19 10.77 1.67
CA GLU A 494 -12.53 10.66 2.26
C GLU A 494 -13.48 9.85 1.37
N LEU A 495 -13.59 10.20 0.09
CA LEU A 495 -14.43 9.52 -0.90
C LEU A 495 -14.02 8.06 -1.12
N SER A 496 -12.75 7.72 -0.87
CA SER A 496 -12.29 6.32 -0.91
C SER A 496 -12.86 5.46 0.22
N GLY A 497 -13.67 6.00 1.13
CA GLY A 497 -14.30 5.24 2.21
C GLY A 497 -13.31 4.75 3.28
N ARG A 498 -12.14 5.40 3.39
CA ARG A 498 -11.16 5.09 4.44
C ARG A 498 -11.64 5.64 5.77
N LEU A 499 -12.37 4.82 6.49
CA LEU A 499 -12.83 5.15 7.83
C LEU A 499 -11.68 5.06 8.84
N GLY A 500 -11.64 6.03 9.76
CA GLY A 500 -10.70 6.00 10.87
C GLY A 500 -11.07 4.94 11.90
N GLY A 501 -10.16 4.65 12.83
CA GLY A 501 -10.42 3.69 13.92
C GLY A 501 -9.85 2.29 13.66
N ASP A 502 -10.38 1.30 14.37
CA ASP A 502 -10.03 -0.11 14.19
C ASP A 502 -11.00 -0.80 13.22
N ASP A 503 -10.66 -2.01 12.79
CA ASP A 503 -11.44 -2.79 11.82
C ASP A 503 -12.91 -2.99 12.26
N ALA A 504 -13.16 -3.12 13.57
CA ALA A 504 -14.51 -3.20 14.11
C ALA A 504 -15.29 -1.90 13.94
N GLN A 505 -14.65 -0.74 14.10
CA GLN A 505 -15.28 0.55 13.79
C GLN A 505 -15.63 0.67 12.31
N GLN A 506 -14.72 0.26 11.43
CA GLN A 506 -14.96 0.30 9.99
C GLN A 506 -16.15 -0.58 9.61
N THR A 507 -16.22 -1.80 10.17
CA THR A 507 -17.35 -2.72 9.97
C THR A 507 -18.64 -2.11 10.51
N ARG A 508 -18.64 -1.55 11.72
CA ARG A 508 -19.82 -0.87 12.32
C ARG A 508 -20.36 0.26 11.42
N GLU A 509 -19.46 1.01 10.80
CA GLU A 509 -19.77 2.15 9.94
C GLU A 509 -20.01 1.75 8.48
N ALA A 510 -19.84 0.48 8.13
CA ALA A 510 -20.15 -0.03 6.80
C ALA A 510 -21.65 0.17 6.52
N ARG A 511 -21.93 0.84 5.40
CA ARG A 511 -23.26 1.13 4.88
C ARG A 511 -23.28 0.77 3.40
N LEU A 512 -24.47 0.72 2.82
CA LEU A 512 -24.62 0.66 1.38
C LEU A 512 -23.87 1.84 0.72
N PRO A 513 -23.24 1.60 -0.44
CA PRO A 513 -22.43 2.59 -1.12
C PRO A 513 -23.29 3.77 -1.58
N ASP A 514 -22.86 4.98 -1.24
CA ASP A 514 -23.43 6.20 -1.83
C ASP A 514 -22.84 6.43 -3.23
N ARG A 515 -23.71 6.48 -4.25
CA ARG A 515 -23.32 6.76 -5.64
C ARG A 515 -23.12 8.25 -5.92
N SER A 516 -23.56 9.15 -5.04
CA SER A 516 -23.48 10.60 -5.25
C SER A 516 -22.04 11.11 -5.42
N GLY A 517 -21.06 10.48 -4.76
CA GLY A 517 -19.65 10.87 -4.82
C GLY A 517 -18.85 10.30 -5.99
N GLU A 518 -19.49 9.60 -6.95
CA GLU A 518 -18.78 9.01 -8.10
C GLU A 518 -18.29 10.05 -9.08
N ALA A 519 -19.20 10.92 -9.53
CA ALA A 519 -18.87 12.01 -10.44
C ALA A 519 -17.78 12.90 -9.80
N GLU A 520 -17.95 13.27 -8.53
CA GLU A 520 -16.96 14.04 -7.77
C GLU A 520 -15.60 13.34 -7.75
N TRP A 521 -15.54 12.02 -7.53
CA TRP A 521 -14.29 11.26 -7.54
C TRP A 521 -13.57 11.33 -8.90
N HIS A 522 -14.30 11.16 -10.01
CA HIS A 522 -13.73 11.23 -11.34
C HIS A 522 -13.27 12.64 -11.70
N GLU A 523 -14.08 13.66 -11.41
CA GLU A 523 -13.76 15.07 -11.62
C GLU A 523 -12.53 15.49 -10.82
N LEU A 524 -12.47 15.18 -9.53
CA LEU A 524 -11.32 15.49 -8.67
C LEU A 524 -10.05 14.79 -9.14
N ARG A 525 -10.13 13.54 -9.62
CA ARG A 525 -8.96 12.85 -10.18
C ARG A 525 -8.47 13.50 -11.46
N ALA A 526 -9.37 13.86 -12.36
CA ALA A 526 -9.04 14.58 -13.59
C ALA A 526 -8.44 15.96 -13.28
N GLU A 527 -9.04 16.70 -12.35
CA GLU A 527 -8.55 18.00 -11.87
C GLU A 527 -7.14 17.86 -11.26
N TRP A 528 -6.93 16.83 -10.42
CA TRP A 528 -5.62 16.57 -9.83
C TRP A 528 -4.55 16.35 -10.90
N HIS A 529 -4.81 15.50 -11.91
CA HIS A 529 -3.87 15.27 -13.00
C HIS A 529 -3.62 16.54 -13.79
N ARG A 530 -4.66 17.30 -14.13
CA ARG A 530 -4.57 18.56 -14.87
C ARG A 530 -3.68 19.58 -14.13
N ILE A 531 -3.99 19.87 -12.87
CA ILE A 531 -3.20 20.78 -12.02
C ILE A 531 -1.77 20.26 -11.89
N PHE A 532 -1.59 18.94 -11.75
CA PHE A 532 -0.26 18.35 -11.63
C PHE A 532 0.59 18.68 -12.87
N TRP A 533 0.07 18.42 -14.07
CA TRP A 533 0.83 18.63 -15.30
C TRP A 533 1.02 20.11 -15.64
N GLU A 534 -0.02 20.93 -15.50
CA GLU A 534 0.04 22.38 -15.78
C GLU A 534 1.07 23.09 -14.89
N SER A 535 1.08 22.79 -13.58
CA SER A 535 1.98 23.48 -12.64
C SER A 535 3.47 23.15 -12.85
N ARG A 536 3.79 22.15 -13.67
CA ARG A 536 5.16 21.64 -13.87
C ARG A 536 5.70 21.93 -15.27
N GLY A 537 4.86 22.49 -16.14
CA GLY A 537 5.21 22.84 -17.51
C GLY A 537 5.43 21.64 -18.43
N ALA A 538 5.57 21.94 -19.72
CA ALA A 538 5.65 20.94 -20.78
C ALA A 538 7.08 20.46 -21.09
N VAL A 539 8.10 20.99 -20.40
CA VAL A 539 9.53 20.68 -20.66
C VAL A 539 10.26 20.05 -19.47
N ARG A 540 9.75 20.19 -18.24
CA ARG A 540 10.43 19.67 -17.04
C ARG A 540 10.27 18.16 -16.91
N HIS A 541 11.37 17.50 -16.56
CA HIS A 541 11.42 16.10 -16.20
C HIS A 541 10.60 15.82 -14.94
N GLN A 542 9.94 14.66 -14.87
CA GLN A 542 9.15 14.26 -13.70
C GLN A 542 9.56 12.89 -13.17
N VAL A 543 9.69 12.79 -11.85
CA VAL A 543 9.93 11.53 -11.12
C VAL A 543 8.63 11.11 -10.44
N ILE A 544 8.04 10.00 -10.89
CA ILE A 544 6.68 9.59 -10.52
C ILE A 544 6.73 8.33 -9.64
N VAL A 545 6.79 8.55 -8.33
CA VAL A 545 6.92 7.47 -7.32
C VAL A 545 5.65 7.23 -6.51
N ARG A 546 4.66 8.11 -6.64
CA ARG A 546 3.38 8.00 -5.93
C ARG A 546 2.34 7.35 -6.85
N GLN A 547 1.18 7.04 -6.27
CA GLN A 547 0.05 6.47 -7.01
C GLN A 547 -0.53 7.43 -8.05
N LEU A 548 -0.47 8.74 -7.79
CA LEU A 548 -0.84 9.79 -8.73
C LEU A 548 0.42 10.60 -9.14
N PRO A 549 0.54 11.00 -10.43
CA PRO A 549 -0.33 10.60 -11.54
C PRO A 549 -0.29 9.08 -11.81
N THR A 550 -1.39 8.54 -12.34
CA THR A 550 -1.51 7.11 -12.65
C THR A 550 -0.55 6.71 -13.78
N LEU A 551 -0.32 5.39 -13.94
CA LEU A 551 0.47 4.88 -15.07
C LEU A 551 -0.15 5.26 -16.42
N TYR A 552 -1.47 5.09 -16.57
CA TYR A 552 -2.16 5.39 -17.84
C TYR A 552 -2.18 6.89 -18.15
N GLU A 553 -2.26 7.77 -17.14
CA GLU A 553 -2.04 9.21 -17.36
C GLU A 553 -0.61 9.48 -17.85
N CYS A 554 0.40 8.73 -17.40
CA CYS A 554 1.76 8.87 -17.94
C CYS A 554 1.84 8.40 -19.39
N PHE A 555 1.06 7.39 -19.80
CA PHE A 555 1.00 6.93 -21.19
C PHE A 555 0.43 8.02 -22.10
N ASP A 556 -0.64 8.67 -21.65
CA ASP A 556 -1.30 9.73 -22.42
C ASP A 556 -0.39 10.95 -22.62
N ARG A 557 0.52 11.21 -21.66
CA ARG A 557 1.52 12.29 -21.72
C ARG A 557 2.79 11.94 -22.48
N ALA A 558 3.07 10.67 -22.70
CA ALA A 558 4.28 10.23 -23.40
C ALA A 558 4.07 10.20 -24.91
N ASP A 559 5.10 10.58 -25.66
CA ASP A 559 5.25 10.33 -27.08
C ASP A 559 5.88 8.96 -27.35
N LEU A 560 6.77 8.53 -26.45
CA LEU A 560 7.50 7.26 -26.55
C LEU A 560 7.70 6.61 -25.18
N LEU A 561 7.53 5.29 -25.09
CA LEU A 561 7.85 4.48 -23.90
C LEU A 561 9.21 3.81 -24.06
N ILE A 562 10.04 3.83 -23.02
CA ILE A 562 11.20 2.95 -22.85
C ILE A 562 10.96 2.09 -21.61
N SER A 563 11.01 0.77 -21.75
CA SER A 563 10.80 -0.17 -20.65
C SER A 563 11.57 -1.47 -20.90
N ASP A 564 11.59 -2.33 -19.89
CA ASP A 564 12.07 -3.71 -20.01
C ASP A 564 10.92 -4.61 -20.49
N VAL A 565 11.18 -5.92 -20.59
CA VAL A 565 10.12 -6.92 -20.84
C VAL A 565 9.14 -6.95 -19.66
N SER A 566 7.95 -6.39 -19.88
CA SER A 566 7.01 -5.99 -18.82
C SER A 566 5.56 -5.98 -19.30
N SER A 567 4.60 -6.24 -18.41
CA SER A 567 3.17 -6.03 -18.70
C SER A 567 2.85 -4.56 -19.01
N VAL A 568 3.65 -3.61 -18.52
CA VAL A 568 3.52 -2.18 -18.86
C VAL A 568 3.64 -1.95 -20.37
N VAL A 569 4.48 -2.73 -21.06
CA VAL A 569 4.65 -2.64 -22.51
C VAL A 569 3.43 -3.19 -23.24
N ALA A 570 2.92 -4.36 -22.81
CA ALA A 570 1.70 -4.93 -23.37
C ALA A 570 0.51 -3.96 -23.24
N ASP A 571 0.41 -3.22 -22.13
CA ASP A 571 -0.61 -2.17 -21.95
C ASP A 571 -0.38 -0.99 -22.90
N PHE A 572 0.87 -0.54 -23.03
CA PHE A 572 1.21 0.64 -23.83
C PHE A 572 0.95 0.43 -25.33
N VAL A 573 1.02 -0.81 -25.81
CA VAL A 573 0.67 -1.19 -27.20
C VAL A 573 -0.75 -0.73 -27.57
N ALA A 574 -1.68 -0.62 -26.61
CA ALA A 574 -3.02 -0.08 -26.88
C ALA A 574 -3.00 1.36 -27.43
N SER A 575 -1.98 2.16 -27.08
CA SER A 575 -1.85 3.53 -27.56
C SER A 575 -1.38 3.61 -29.02
N LEU A 576 -0.82 2.54 -29.59
CA LEU A 576 -0.13 2.51 -30.89
C LEU A 576 1.06 3.49 -31.04
N LYS A 577 1.46 4.15 -29.95
CA LYS A 577 2.64 5.03 -29.90
C LYS A 577 3.92 4.19 -29.99
N PRO A 578 5.03 4.77 -30.51
CA PRO A 578 6.31 4.08 -30.55
C PRO A 578 6.81 3.74 -29.15
N TYR A 579 7.41 2.55 -29.01
CA TYR A 579 8.00 2.12 -27.75
C TYR A 579 9.28 1.31 -27.99
N VAL A 580 10.08 1.24 -26.94
CA VAL A 580 11.43 0.70 -26.94
C VAL A 580 11.54 -0.36 -25.85
N LEU A 581 12.09 -1.52 -26.22
CA LEU A 581 12.52 -2.54 -25.27
C LEU A 581 14.03 -2.46 -25.07
N THR A 582 14.45 -2.43 -23.81
CA THR A 582 15.86 -2.48 -23.44
C THR A 582 16.39 -3.90 -23.60
N ASN A 583 17.33 -4.08 -24.52
CA ASN A 583 18.06 -5.32 -24.70
C ASN A 583 19.33 -5.28 -23.83
N ALA A 584 19.12 -5.41 -22.52
CA ALA A 584 20.18 -5.22 -21.53
C ALA A 584 21.33 -6.24 -21.63
N ASP A 585 21.11 -7.36 -22.33
CA ASP A 585 22.09 -8.44 -22.53
C ASP A 585 22.71 -8.43 -23.93
N ASP A 586 22.40 -7.42 -24.74
CA ASP A 586 22.88 -7.26 -26.12
C ASP A 586 22.69 -8.53 -26.97
N LEU A 587 21.56 -9.22 -26.78
CA LEU A 587 21.19 -10.36 -27.62
C LEU A 587 21.05 -9.92 -29.08
N PRO A 588 21.33 -10.77 -30.08
CA PRO A 588 21.00 -10.46 -31.46
C PRO A 588 19.51 -10.10 -31.61
N ASP A 589 19.18 -9.06 -32.38
CA ASP A 589 17.80 -8.54 -32.54
C ASP A 589 16.80 -9.65 -32.89
N GLU A 590 17.17 -10.57 -33.77
CA GLU A 590 16.34 -11.72 -34.17
C GLU A 590 16.08 -12.68 -33.01
N ALA A 591 17.11 -13.00 -32.22
CA ALA A 591 16.99 -13.86 -31.05
C ALA A 591 16.12 -13.19 -29.96
N PHE A 592 16.27 -11.88 -29.76
CA PHE A 592 15.44 -11.12 -28.82
C PHE A 592 13.97 -11.10 -29.25
N ARG A 593 13.70 -10.89 -30.55
CA ARG A 593 12.33 -10.93 -31.09
C ARG A 593 11.70 -12.31 -31.05
N ALA A 594 12.49 -13.37 -31.25
CA ALA A 594 12.02 -14.75 -31.09
C ALA A 594 11.68 -15.08 -29.62
N ALA A 595 12.41 -14.52 -28.66
CA ALA A 595 12.19 -14.74 -27.24
C ALA A 595 10.97 -13.97 -26.68
N TYR A 596 10.73 -12.76 -27.17
CA TYR A 596 9.74 -11.83 -26.60
C TYR A 596 8.74 -11.32 -27.64
N THR A 597 7.48 -11.74 -27.53
CA THR A 597 6.40 -11.34 -28.44
C THR A 597 6.27 -9.83 -28.58
N THR A 598 6.33 -9.10 -27.47
CA THR A 598 6.21 -7.64 -27.46
C THR A 598 7.38 -6.94 -28.15
N ALA A 599 8.47 -7.62 -28.48
CA ALA A 599 9.55 -7.05 -29.29
C ALA A 599 9.15 -6.87 -30.75
N GLY A 600 8.16 -7.61 -31.27
CA GLY A 600 7.75 -7.57 -32.68
C GLY A 600 7.41 -6.18 -33.21
N GLY A 601 6.78 -5.33 -32.39
CA GLY A 601 6.47 -3.94 -32.72
C GLY A 601 7.39 -2.89 -32.06
N ALA A 602 8.46 -3.33 -31.40
CA ALA A 602 9.34 -2.47 -30.62
C ALA A 602 10.56 -2.01 -31.43
N TYR A 603 11.10 -0.86 -31.04
CA TYR A 603 12.52 -0.59 -31.24
C TYR A 603 13.33 -1.31 -30.16
N LEU A 604 14.51 -1.83 -30.52
CA LEU A 604 15.41 -2.48 -29.56
C LEU A 604 16.55 -1.54 -29.24
N LEU A 605 16.82 -1.36 -27.95
CA LEU A 605 17.88 -0.50 -27.46
C LEU A 605 18.99 -1.35 -26.84
N ASP A 606 20.16 -1.27 -27.45
CA ASP A 606 21.42 -1.86 -26.98
C ASP A 606 21.85 -1.25 -25.64
N ARG A 607 22.67 -1.96 -24.87
CA ARG A 607 23.14 -1.55 -23.54
C ARG A 607 23.81 -0.18 -23.57
N GLU A 608 24.57 0.10 -24.61
CA GLU A 608 25.27 1.38 -24.79
C GLU A 608 24.34 2.51 -25.28
N CYS A 609 23.09 2.20 -25.61
CA CYS A 609 22.08 3.11 -26.16
C CYS A 609 22.57 3.86 -27.41
N VAL A 610 23.33 3.20 -28.29
CA VAL A 610 23.86 3.79 -29.53
C VAL A 610 22.74 4.15 -30.49
N ARG A 611 21.69 3.33 -30.55
CA ARG A 611 20.55 3.51 -31.47
C ARG A 611 19.56 4.60 -31.05
N LEU A 612 19.72 5.19 -29.87
CA LEU A 612 18.75 6.13 -29.30
C LEU A 612 18.43 7.33 -30.21
N PRO A 613 19.40 8.04 -30.80
CA PRO A 613 19.11 9.21 -31.65
C PRO A 613 18.26 8.83 -32.87
N GLU A 614 18.52 7.65 -33.44
CA GLU A 614 17.76 7.14 -34.57
C GLU A 614 16.30 6.83 -34.17
N ILE A 615 16.11 6.15 -33.04
CA ILE A 615 14.80 5.79 -32.49
C ILE A 615 13.96 7.05 -32.21
N LEU A 616 14.58 8.12 -31.72
CA LEU A 616 13.88 9.38 -31.44
C LEU A 616 13.33 10.08 -32.69
N ARG A 617 13.75 9.70 -33.90
CA ARG A 617 13.12 10.19 -35.15
C ARG A 617 11.66 9.76 -35.28
N ALA A 618 11.25 8.69 -34.58
CA ALA A 618 9.84 8.25 -34.52
C ALA A 618 8.94 9.21 -33.74
N VAL A 619 9.51 10.22 -33.06
CA VAL A 619 8.75 11.23 -32.29
C VAL A 619 9.24 12.65 -32.56
N ARG A 620 10.03 12.87 -33.61
CA ARG A 620 10.51 14.19 -34.04
C ARG A 620 10.00 14.51 -35.43
N ALA A 621 9.90 15.80 -35.75
CA ALA A 621 9.67 16.25 -37.11
C ALA A 621 10.99 16.23 -37.92
N PRO A 622 11.01 15.73 -39.16
CA PRO A 622 9.92 15.02 -39.85
C PRO A 622 9.70 13.60 -39.26
N LEU A 623 8.43 13.23 -39.07
CA LEU A 623 8.05 11.97 -38.41
C LEU A 623 8.49 10.77 -39.26
N HIS A 624 9.29 9.87 -38.68
CA HIS A 624 9.70 8.63 -39.33
C HIS A 624 9.57 7.43 -38.39
N ASP A 625 8.49 6.68 -38.56
CA ASP A 625 8.15 5.53 -37.72
C ASP A 625 7.89 4.27 -38.55
N PRO A 626 8.95 3.56 -38.97
CA PRO A 626 8.81 2.32 -39.74
C PRO A 626 8.15 1.18 -38.96
N MET A 627 8.05 1.25 -37.63
CA MET A 627 7.46 0.19 -36.79
C MET A 627 5.95 0.33 -36.60
N ALA A 628 5.34 1.41 -37.12
CA ALA A 628 3.91 1.66 -36.94
C ALA A 628 3.01 0.53 -37.51
N PRO A 629 3.25 -0.05 -38.71
CA PRO A 629 2.49 -1.19 -39.20
C PRO A 629 2.59 -2.42 -38.29
N GLU A 630 3.80 -2.78 -37.86
CA GLU A 630 4.07 -3.92 -36.98
C GLU A 630 3.40 -3.76 -35.63
N ARG A 631 3.37 -2.53 -35.08
CA ARG A 631 2.65 -2.25 -33.83
C ARG A 631 1.15 -2.47 -33.94
N ARG A 632 0.52 -2.22 -35.10
CA ARG A 632 -0.91 -2.50 -35.30
C ARG A 632 -1.20 -3.99 -35.29
N VAL A 633 -0.38 -4.77 -36.01
CA VAL A 633 -0.47 -6.24 -36.02
C VAL A 633 -0.24 -6.80 -34.61
N LEU A 634 0.77 -6.28 -33.90
CA LEU A 634 1.06 -6.69 -32.54
C LEU A 634 -0.10 -6.36 -31.57
N LYS A 635 -0.72 -5.19 -31.70
CA LYS A 635 -1.86 -4.79 -30.85
C LYS A 635 -3.00 -5.81 -30.96
N GLU A 636 -3.40 -6.17 -32.17
CA GLU A 636 -4.45 -7.16 -32.38
C GLU A 636 -4.06 -8.53 -31.83
N TYR A 637 -2.80 -8.95 -32.04
CA TYR A 637 -2.31 -10.23 -31.51
C TYR A 637 -2.24 -10.27 -29.98
N VAL A 638 -1.86 -9.17 -29.32
CA VAL A 638 -1.66 -9.12 -27.85
C VAL A 638 -2.94 -8.78 -27.09
N LEU A 639 -3.81 -7.93 -27.63
CA LEU A 639 -4.98 -7.38 -26.94
C LEU A 639 -6.33 -7.78 -27.57
N GLY A 640 -6.29 -8.48 -28.70
CA GLY A 640 -7.47 -8.83 -29.48
C GLY A 640 -8.00 -7.66 -30.33
N PRO A 641 -9.16 -7.82 -30.97
CA PRO A 641 -9.73 -6.82 -31.85
C PRO A 641 -10.21 -5.57 -31.10
N ASP A 642 -10.45 -4.47 -31.81
CA ASP A 642 -11.01 -3.24 -31.24
C ASP A 642 -12.52 -3.32 -31.01
N HIS A 643 -13.23 -4.10 -31.82
CA HIS A 643 -14.68 -4.30 -31.74
C HIS A 643 -15.07 -5.79 -31.78
N PRO A 644 -16.00 -6.26 -30.92
CA PRO A 644 -16.54 -5.55 -29.75
C PRO A 644 -15.43 -5.21 -28.75
N THR A 645 -15.59 -4.15 -27.96
CA THR A 645 -14.55 -3.66 -27.04
C THR A 645 -14.14 -4.73 -26.01
N SER A 646 -12.95 -4.60 -25.41
CA SER A 646 -12.50 -5.50 -24.34
C SER A 646 -13.47 -5.54 -23.15
N THR A 647 -14.16 -4.44 -22.85
CA THR A 647 -15.19 -4.39 -21.79
C THR A 647 -16.40 -5.24 -22.15
N GLU A 648 -16.90 -5.11 -23.38
CA GLU A 648 -18.03 -5.92 -23.88
C GLU A 648 -17.67 -7.41 -23.93
N ARG A 649 -16.46 -7.76 -24.43
CA ARG A 649 -15.98 -9.15 -24.46
C ARG A 649 -15.86 -9.74 -23.05
N PHE A 650 -15.25 -9.01 -22.11
CA PHE A 650 -15.11 -9.47 -20.73
C PHE A 650 -16.48 -9.71 -20.08
N ASN A 651 -17.42 -8.76 -20.24
CA ASN A 651 -18.76 -8.89 -19.69
C ASN A 651 -19.55 -10.05 -20.33
N ALA A 652 -19.45 -10.22 -21.65
CA ALA A 652 -20.04 -11.35 -22.36
C ALA A 652 -19.49 -12.70 -21.88
N ALA A 653 -18.17 -12.79 -21.64
CA ALA A 653 -17.55 -14.00 -21.08
C ALA A 653 -18.05 -14.30 -19.65
N VAL A 654 -18.19 -13.28 -18.80
CA VAL A 654 -18.80 -13.43 -17.46
C VAL A 654 -20.23 -13.96 -17.56
N ASN A 655 -21.06 -13.38 -18.43
CA ASN A 655 -22.44 -13.79 -18.60
C ASN A 655 -22.57 -15.22 -19.11
N ALA A 656 -21.81 -15.57 -20.16
CA ALA A 656 -21.83 -16.91 -20.74
C ALA A 656 -21.38 -17.98 -19.73
N LEU A 657 -20.35 -17.69 -18.93
CA LEU A 657 -19.87 -18.62 -17.92
C LEU A 657 -20.84 -18.76 -16.74
N ALA A 658 -21.50 -17.66 -16.34
CA ALA A 658 -22.52 -17.69 -15.31
C ALA A 658 -23.76 -18.51 -15.73
N GLU A 659 -24.19 -18.37 -16.99
CA GLU A 659 -25.29 -19.16 -17.57
C GLU A 659 -24.94 -20.65 -17.65
N ARG A 660 -23.71 -20.99 -18.05
CA ARG A 660 -23.22 -22.38 -18.00
C ARG A 660 -23.24 -22.95 -16.58
N ALA A 661 -22.75 -22.20 -15.60
CA ALA A 661 -22.78 -22.61 -14.20
C ALA A 661 -24.21 -22.84 -13.69
N ALA A 662 -25.17 -22.00 -14.11
CA ALA A 662 -26.58 -22.18 -13.77
C ALA A 662 -27.17 -23.45 -14.40
N ALA A 663 -26.94 -23.67 -15.69
CA ALA A 663 -27.44 -24.85 -16.40
C ALA A 663 -26.87 -26.17 -15.84
N GLU A 664 -25.57 -26.21 -15.52
CA GLU A 664 -24.94 -27.40 -14.92
C GLU A 664 -25.53 -27.73 -13.55
N ARG A 665 -25.85 -26.71 -12.75
CA ARG A 665 -26.49 -26.89 -11.44
C ARG A 665 -27.91 -27.45 -11.57
N GLU A 666 -28.71 -26.91 -12.49
CA GLU A 666 -30.07 -27.41 -12.75
C GLU A 666 -30.05 -28.88 -13.18
N GLN A 667 -29.05 -29.29 -13.98
CA GLN A 667 -28.88 -30.69 -14.38
C GLN A 667 -28.55 -31.59 -13.19
N GLN A 668 -27.62 -31.18 -12.32
CA GLN A 668 -27.27 -31.93 -11.12
C GLN A 668 -28.45 -32.07 -10.14
N GLU A 669 -29.24 -31.01 -9.97
CA GLU A 669 -30.45 -31.05 -9.13
C GLU A 669 -31.49 -32.04 -9.71
N GLN A 670 -31.71 -32.04 -11.03
CA GLN A 670 -32.61 -33.00 -11.70
C GLN A 670 -32.10 -34.45 -11.63
N GLU A 671 -30.79 -34.68 -11.75
CA GLU A 671 -30.19 -36.01 -11.62
C GLU A 671 -30.33 -36.54 -10.19
N GLY A 672 -30.06 -35.70 -9.18
CA GLY A 672 -30.25 -36.06 -7.77
C GLY A 672 -31.70 -36.38 -7.41
N GLU A 673 -32.67 -35.62 -7.94
CA GLU A 673 -34.10 -35.91 -7.76
C GLU A 673 -34.50 -37.24 -8.41
N ARG A 674 -33.98 -37.55 -9.61
CA ARG A 674 -34.24 -38.83 -10.29
C ARG A 674 -33.68 -40.01 -9.50
N GLU A 675 -32.46 -39.90 -8.99
CA GLU A 675 -31.85 -40.95 -8.15
C GLU A 675 -32.62 -41.17 -6.85
N ALA A 676 -33.09 -40.10 -6.20
CA ALA A 676 -33.91 -40.19 -4.99
C ALA A 676 -35.28 -40.86 -5.26
N VAL A 677 -35.92 -40.59 -6.40
CA VAL A 677 -37.17 -41.25 -6.81
C VAL A 677 -36.94 -42.74 -7.09
N VAL A 678 -35.82 -43.11 -7.71
CA VAL A 678 -35.47 -44.52 -7.95
C VAL A 678 -35.20 -45.27 -6.64
N GLN A 679 -34.55 -44.63 -5.66
CA GLN A 679 -34.31 -45.24 -4.33
C GLN A 679 -35.57 -45.37 -3.46
N LEU A 680 -36.59 -44.53 -3.66
CA LEU A 680 -37.87 -44.61 -2.93
C LEU A 680 -38.87 -45.58 -3.59
N SER A 681 -38.63 -45.99 -4.84
CA SER A 681 -39.50 -46.87 -5.62
C SER A 681 -38.97 -48.29 -5.83
N GLY A 682 -37.73 -48.56 -5.40
CA GLY A 682 -37.15 -49.91 -5.27
C GLY A 682 -37.08 -50.34 -3.82
#